data_AF-A0A665SYU1-F1
#
_entry.id   AF-A0A665SYU1-F1
#
_cell.length_a   1.000
_cell.length_b   1.000
_cell.length_c   1.000
_cell.angle_alpha   90.00
_cell.angle_beta   90.00
_cell.angle_gamma   90.00
#
_symmetry.space_group_name_H-M   'P 1'
#
loop_
_entity.id
_entity.type
_entity.pdbx_description
1 polymer ?
#
loop_
_entity_poly.entity_id
_entity_poly.type
_entity_poly.pdbx_seq_one_letter_code
_entity_poly.pdbx_strand_id
1 'polypeptide(L)'
;LAVCSVLCCLLSLGVPVRTVELEELFQFGEEAGDRSLQPGSDSTAELTLNASLFFFGDSENKVHINTNGFVALDAPPEEEAYLGKMPAGFKMISALLGDLDNSDGRGKVFFREDSSPDVLRRAGEHIRQAFPRDDSLKPHSAFVVTWVNMAAHGTSGRGDGLEVKRNTFQLVVVSTASSSCAILLYPRGGVQFLSTSVEGQTTLLEAGFNQGLVSSWFWSSKQGTYFKTTENETSISELTEKTNSGRRGVWVYEIGASSFFVGITPGMATDIPDDAEGPTEPLVTTSPPPETITYTNPDPVQPVPPRSQPQHPQIVVVDEDEDLDVNVFAYNLETCAHNRHKCSAFADCRDYSNGYCCHCRPGFYGNGKDCVAEGKPQRMSGKVNGRVFVGNSPSPIELRNNDLHSYVVANDGRAYVAISNIPKSVGPSLQPLSSLGGIIGWAFALQQPGYQNGFSLMGGVFSRQAEVIFQPGNERLSITQQFKGIDEHDHLVVSTELDGRLPEIPLGSSVQINPYKEIYQNNKNLITSSSNRDYTINSPDGTVETRSYQWRQTVTFQSCPHDEATMAAPSTQQLSVDQIFVMFDNGNQLIRYAMSNRIGTLPEENPCFTGRHGCDINAVCRPGDALQFTCQCAAGFTGDGRYCHDVDECRESPGVCGSNAECTNLPGSFRCECLIGFMFAGDGRTCIEENRPVDHCQRGSHDCDIPERARCSYSGGSAFDCSCLPGFVGDGRVCRDVDECHQDLCHRDAFCSNTPGSFFCQCHPGFHGDGFQCRPASSAREKTPCERLRESAQTSASLFVPQCDEHGAFEPTQCHTSIGQCWCVDANGQEVPNTRTGPGINQAVTPPPVGPTPRPDVRAIAPGTHLLFAQSGRIEHVPLDGYSIKKEEAKPLLHVPDRVVIAVAYDCVEKTVYWTDITGPSISRASLSGGDVVPVVTEELQSPEGLAVDHVSRLLFWTDSMRDTVEVSQLDGSQRRVLFDTDLVNPRPIVTDAAYGRLYWADWDRDGPKIEMSNMDGTDRTVLVKDDLGLPNGLTFDPESQQLCWADAGTRKVECLDPHRRLRRPIVEGIQYPFALVSFGRRLYYTDWRREAVIAVDSHSKMETDEFLPQKRSRLYGITTTTTQCPQVYNYCSNNGGCSHLCLPRLGGFTCRCPDAAAATGQCVERNL
;
A
#
# COMPACT_ATOMS: atom_id res chain seq x y z
N LEU A 1 -43.56 58.17 8.62
CA LEU A 1 -44.26 57.22 7.72
C LEU A 1 -43.38 56.74 6.57
N ALA A 2 -42.69 57.59 5.80
CA ALA A 2 -41.85 57.18 4.66
C ALA A 2 -40.47 56.54 5.00
N VAL A 3 -40.24 56.06 6.23
CA VAL A 3 -38.95 55.49 6.67
C VAL A 3 -39.06 54.01 7.07
N CYS A 4 -40.25 53.51 7.44
CA CYS A 4 -40.43 52.09 7.78
C CYS A 4 -40.47 51.18 6.54
N SER A 5 -41.01 51.65 5.40
CA SER A 5 -41.20 50.79 4.22
C SER A 5 -39.89 50.38 3.54
N VAL A 6 -38.87 51.24 3.54
CA VAL A 6 -37.57 50.92 2.92
C VAL A 6 -36.81 49.85 3.71
N LEU A 7 -36.89 49.88 5.04
CA LEU A 7 -36.33 48.82 5.89
C LEU A 7 -37.07 47.47 5.74
N CYS A 8 -38.32 47.49 5.29
CA CYS A 8 -39.15 46.28 5.15
C CYS A 8 -38.94 45.56 3.82
N CYS A 9 -38.57 46.27 2.74
CA CYS A 9 -38.31 45.68 1.42
C CYS A 9 -36.87 45.18 1.20
N LEU A 10 -35.92 45.53 2.08
CA LEU A 10 -34.53 45.03 2.03
C LEU A 10 -34.32 43.71 2.80
N LEU A 11 -35.39 43.13 3.37
CA LEU A 11 -35.37 41.88 4.14
C LEU A 11 -36.05 40.70 3.42
N SER A 12 -36.42 40.85 2.15
CA SER A 12 -37.32 39.91 1.45
C SER A 12 -36.87 39.47 0.06
N LEU A 13 -35.59 39.62 -0.29
CA LEU A 13 -35.02 39.19 -1.58
C LEU A 13 -33.68 38.44 -1.45
N GLY A 14 -33.45 37.78 -0.32
CA GLY A 14 -32.52 36.65 -0.28
C GLY A 14 -33.23 35.41 -0.80
N VAL A 15 -32.82 34.89 -1.96
CA VAL A 15 -33.20 33.52 -2.35
C VAL A 15 -32.48 32.59 -1.37
N PRO A 16 -33.20 31.75 -0.60
CA PRO A 16 -32.54 30.91 0.39
C PRO A 16 -31.79 29.76 -0.30
N VAL A 17 -30.53 29.55 0.09
CA VAL A 17 -29.79 28.32 -0.20
C VAL A 17 -30.65 27.13 0.23
N ARG A 18 -31.03 26.28 -0.74
CA ARG A 18 -32.08 25.26 -0.55
C ARG A 18 -31.61 24.06 0.27
N THR A 19 -31.67 24.19 1.59
CA THR A 19 -31.94 23.05 2.47
C THR A 19 -33.14 22.26 1.96
N VAL A 20 -33.14 20.94 2.11
CA VAL A 20 -34.31 20.10 1.82
C VAL A 20 -35.51 20.59 2.63
N GLU A 21 -36.59 20.94 1.96
CA GLU A 21 -37.88 21.23 2.61
C GLU A 21 -38.68 19.92 2.78
N LEU A 22 -39.67 19.89 3.67
CA LEU A 22 -40.41 18.65 4.01
C LEU A 22 -41.11 18.00 2.80
N GLU A 23 -41.53 18.79 1.82
CA GLU A 23 -42.14 18.36 0.56
C GLU A 23 -41.16 17.67 -0.41
N GLU A 24 -39.85 17.77 -0.16
CA GLU A 24 -38.81 17.25 -1.04
C GLU A 24 -38.26 15.88 -0.62
N LEU A 25 -38.70 15.36 0.54
CA LEU A 25 -38.50 13.97 0.93
C LEU A 25 -39.04 13.00 -0.14
N PHE A 26 -38.58 11.75 -0.12
CA PHE A 26 -39.21 10.68 -0.90
C PHE A 26 -40.63 10.47 -0.39
N GLN A 27 -41.61 10.28 -1.29
CA GLN A 27 -43.02 10.16 -0.94
C GLN A 27 -43.22 9.06 0.12
N PHE A 28 -43.95 9.38 1.18
CA PHE A 28 -44.18 8.50 2.33
C PHE A 28 -45.64 8.52 2.80
N GLY A 29 -46.03 7.50 3.55
CA GLY A 29 -47.38 7.31 4.08
C GLY A 29 -48.19 6.24 3.36
N GLU A 30 -49.38 5.95 3.89
CA GLU A 30 -50.29 4.91 3.39
C GLU A 30 -50.69 5.12 1.91
N GLU A 31 -50.79 6.38 1.46
CA GLU A 31 -51.06 6.72 0.04
C GLU A 31 -49.87 6.43 -0.90
N ALA A 32 -48.64 6.37 -0.38
CA ALA A 32 -47.44 5.96 -1.10
C ALA A 32 -47.18 4.44 -1.02
N GLY A 33 -48.08 3.68 -0.38
CA GLY A 33 -47.95 2.22 -0.20
C GLY A 33 -47.11 1.80 1.01
N ASP A 34 -46.76 2.72 1.92
CA ASP A 34 -45.96 2.39 3.09
C ASP A 34 -46.71 1.53 4.11
N ARG A 35 -45.95 0.66 4.79
CA ARG A 35 -46.38 0.01 6.03
C ARG A 35 -46.17 0.99 7.18
N SER A 36 -47.19 1.20 8.00
CA SER A 36 -47.06 1.93 9.26
C SER A 36 -46.64 1.00 10.39
N LEU A 37 -45.64 1.41 11.17
CA LEU A 37 -45.29 0.75 12.43
C LEU A 37 -46.41 0.93 13.47
N GLN A 38 -46.49 0.03 14.47
CA GLN A 38 -47.49 0.15 15.55
C GLN A 38 -47.09 1.24 16.56
N PRO A 39 -48.05 1.90 17.24
CA PRO A 39 -47.72 2.92 18.25
C PRO A 39 -47.06 2.35 19.52
N GLY A 40 -45.97 2.97 19.96
CA GLY A 40 -45.18 2.64 21.17
C GLY A 40 -43.89 3.46 21.29
N SER A 41 -43.09 3.22 22.33
CA SER A 41 -41.76 3.85 22.51
C SER A 41 -40.62 3.00 21.95
N ASP A 42 -40.60 1.69 22.26
CA ASP A 42 -39.66 0.70 21.69
C ASP A 42 -40.42 -0.35 20.86
N SER A 43 -41.09 0.10 19.80
CA SER A 43 -41.76 -0.79 18.84
C SER A 43 -40.84 -1.10 17.66
N THR A 44 -40.74 -2.38 17.31
CA THR A 44 -39.93 -2.87 16.20
C THR A 44 -40.77 -3.63 15.17
N ALA A 45 -40.48 -3.47 13.88
CA ALA A 45 -41.05 -4.29 12.80
C ALA A 45 -39.96 -4.89 11.91
N GLU A 46 -40.11 -6.17 11.56
CA GLU A 46 -39.24 -6.86 10.59
C GLU A 46 -39.74 -6.61 9.16
N LEU A 47 -38.80 -6.34 8.24
CA LEU A 47 -39.00 -6.37 6.80
C LEU A 47 -37.93 -7.25 6.14
N THR A 48 -38.38 -8.22 5.34
CA THR A 48 -37.51 -8.89 4.35
C THR A 48 -37.44 -8.03 3.09
N LEU A 49 -36.23 -7.74 2.62
CA LEU A 49 -35.95 -7.03 1.38
C LEU A 49 -35.82 -8.00 0.20
N ASN A 50 -36.20 -7.56 -1.00
CA ASN A 50 -36.05 -8.32 -2.24
C ASN A 50 -34.63 -8.21 -2.80
N ALA A 51 -33.94 -7.08 -2.55
CA ALA A 51 -32.51 -6.92 -2.81
C ALA A 51 -31.70 -6.99 -1.50
N SER A 52 -30.54 -7.65 -1.54
CA SER A 52 -29.59 -7.67 -0.41
C SER A 52 -29.09 -6.26 -0.07
N LEU A 53 -28.90 -6.00 1.22
CA LEU A 53 -28.28 -4.79 1.75
C LEU A 53 -26.86 -5.14 2.21
N PHE A 54 -25.85 -4.50 1.61
CA PHE A 54 -24.44 -4.67 1.96
C PHE A 54 -24.05 -3.69 3.06
N PHE A 55 -23.49 -4.18 4.18
CA PHE A 55 -23.16 -3.35 5.34
C PHE A 55 -21.84 -3.76 5.99
N PHE A 56 -20.87 -2.84 6.00
CA PHE A 56 -19.45 -3.01 6.37
C PHE A 56 -18.70 -4.11 5.59
N GLY A 57 -19.17 -5.35 5.63
CA GLY A 57 -18.63 -6.50 4.89
C GLY A 57 -19.58 -7.71 4.81
N ASP A 58 -20.77 -7.62 5.42
CA ASP A 58 -21.81 -8.65 5.36
C ASP A 58 -22.92 -8.22 4.37
N SER A 59 -23.74 -9.18 3.94
CA SER A 59 -24.92 -8.95 3.09
C SER A 59 -26.16 -9.56 3.73
N GLU A 60 -27.16 -8.74 4.07
CA GLU A 60 -28.39 -9.20 4.73
C GLU A 60 -29.63 -8.87 3.91
N ASN A 61 -30.63 -9.76 3.96
CA ASN A 61 -31.92 -9.60 3.29
C ASN A 61 -33.06 -9.27 4.29
N LYS A 62 -32.72 -9.00 5.55
CA LYS A 62 -33.66 -8.62 6.61
C LYS A 62 -33.22 -7.34 7.30
N VAL A 63 -34.19 -6.53 7.68
CA VAL A 63 -34.00 -5.31 8.46
C VAL A 63 -35.10 -5.15 9.50
N HIS A 64 -34.73 -4.59 10.66
CA HIS A 64 -35.61 -4.31 11.78
C HIS A 64 -35.73 -2.79 11.97
N ILE A 65 -36.91 -2.24 11.70
CA ILE A 65 -37.21 -0.81 11.83
C ILE A 65 -37.73 -0.56 13.25
N ASN A 66 -37.15 0.41 13.97
CA ASN A 66 -37.52 0.74 15.34
C ASN A 66 -38.06 2.19 15.47
N THR A 67 -38.94 2.45 16.43
CA THR A 67 -39.46 3.80 16.77
C THR A 67 -38.37 4.80 17.15
N ASN A 68 -37.36 4.36 17.89
CA ASN A 68 -36.23 5.16 18.40
C ASN A 68 -35.23 5.61 17.31
N GLY A 69 -35.64 5.73 16.04
CA GLY A 69 -34.89 6.45 15.00
C GLY A 69 -33.78 5.65 14.30
N PHE A 70 -33.81 4.32 14.32
CA PHE A 70 -32.79 3.47 13.70
C PHE A 70 -33.37 2.27 12.92
N VAL A 71 -32.51 1.69 12.08
CA VAL A 71 -32.70 0.38 11.44
C VAL A 71 -31.57 -0.54 11.87
N ALA A 72 -31.90 -1.74 12.36
CA ALA A 72 -30.93 -2.79 12.67
C ALA A 72 -30.97 -3.90 11.61
N LEU A 73 -29.86 -4.61 11.42
CA LEU A 73 -29.81 -5.80 10.55
C LEU A 73 -30.16 -7.07 11.34
N ASP A 74 -29.78 -7.11 12.62
CA ASP A 74 -30.21 -8.10 13.60
C ASP A 74 -31.44 -7.60 14.39
N ALA A 75 -32.16 -8.50 15.06
CA ALA A 75 -33.24 -8.11 15.98
C ALA A 75 -32.66 -7.31 17.17
N PRO A 76 -33.14 -6.07 17.45
CA PRO A 76 -32.57 -5.25 18.50
C PRO A 76 -32.86 -5.81 19.91
N PRO A 77 -31.95 -5.60 20.88
CA PRO A 77 -32.21 -5.81 22.30
C PRO A 77 -33.11 -4.72 22.86
N GLU A 78 -33.59 -4.90 24.11
CA GLU A 78 -34.38 -3.93 24.88
C GLU A 78 -33.75 -2.52 24.90
N GLU A 79 -34.60 -1.49 24.87
CA GLU A 79 -34.31 -0.05 24.95
C GLU A 79 -33.10 0.36 25.83
N GLU A 80 -32.99 -0.18 27.06
CA GLU A 80 -31.89 0.07 28.00
C GLU A 80 -30.49 -0.26 27.45
N ALA A 81 -30.39 -1.18 26.48
CA ALA A 81 -29.12 -1.67 25.96
C ALA A 81 -28.48 -0.76 24.89
N TYR A 82 -29.22 0.19 24.32
CA TYR A 82 -28.75 0.99 23.18
C TYR A 82 -28.91 2.51 23.32
N LEU A 83 -29.88 3.01 24.09
CA LEU A 83 -30.09 4.46 24.25
C LEU A 83 -28.88 5.15 24.92
N GLY A 84 -28.31 6.15 24.23
CA GLY A 84 -27.11 6.88 24.70
C GLY A 84 -25.85 6.03 24.77
N LYS A 85 -25.86 4.86 24.12
CA LYS A 85 -24.82 3.83 24.19
C LYS A 85 -24.27 3.52 22.80
N MET A 86 -24.21 4.51 21.90
CA MET A 86 -23.47 4.40 20.63
C MET A 86 -21.95 4.53 20.88
N PRO A 87 -21.13 3.53 20.49
CA PRO A 87 -21.45 2.38 19.64
C PRO A 87 -22.12 1.19 20.36
N ALA A 88 -23.27 0.76 19.83
CA ALA A 88 -24.15 -0.23 20.46
C ALA A 88 -23.73 -1.69 20.19
N GLY A 89 -24.37 -2.64 20.86
CA GLY A 89 -23.99 -4.06 20.81
C GLY A 89 -24.17 -4.79 19.46
N PHE A 90 -24.88 -4.20 18.49
CA PHE A 90 -25.41 -4.88 17.29
C PHE A 90 -25.34 -4.00 16.03
N LYS A 91 -25.49 -4.62 14.85
CA LYS A 91 -25.46 -3.94 13.54
C LYS A 91 -26.60 -2.92 13.42
N MET A 92 -26.27 -1.64 13.30
CA MET A 92 -27.25 -0.54 13.27
C MET A 92 -26.88 0.56 12.26
N ILE A 93 -27.87 0.98 11.48
CA ILE A 93 -27.93 2.27 10.79
C ILE A 93 -28.78 3.21 11.64
N SER A 94 -28.15 4.15 12.34
CA SER A 94 -28.85 5.16 13.13
C SER A 94 -29.16 6.38 12.27
N ALA A 95 -30.44 6.65 12.05
CA ALA A 95 -30.88 7.85 11.34
C ALA A 95 -30.97 9.06 12.29
N LEU A 96 -31.55 8.88 13.47
CA LEU A 96 -31.49 9.86 14.57
C LEU A 96 -31.89 9.19 15.89
N LEU A 97 -30.98 8.39 16.46
CA LEU A 97 -31.24 7.60 17.67
C LEU A 97 -31.56 8.48 18.88
N GLY A 98 -32.62 8.13 19.59
CA GLY A 98 -33.03 8.71 20.86
C GLY A 98 -34.29 8.06 21.39
N ASP A 99 -34.72 8.44 22.60
CA ASP A 99 -35.95 7.96 23.24
C ASP A 99 -37.17 8.68 22.62
N LEU A 100 -37.76 8.07 21.58
CA LEU A 100 -38.75 8.65 20.67
C LEU A 100 -40.12 7.95 20.73
N ASP A 101 -41.11 8.66 21.26
CA ASP A 101 -42.47 8.14 21.43
C ASP A 101 -43.42 8.58 20.30
N ASN A 102 -44.29 7.65 19.87
CA ASN A 102 -45.45 7.92 19.02
C ASN A 102 -46.78 7.37 19.57
N SER A 103 -46.81 6.92 20.83
CA SER A 103 -47.99 6.38 21.53
C SER A 103 -49.17 7.36 21.59
N ASP A 104 -48.92 8.65 21.37
CA ASP A 104 -49.95 9.69 21.27
C ASP A 104 -50.73 9.71 19.94
N GLY A 105 -50.33 8.87 18.98
CA GLY A 105 -50.95 8.73 17.66
C GLY A 105 -50.74 9.90 16.71
N ARG A 106 -49.88 10.88 17.07
CA ARG A 106 -49.49 12.00 16.19
C ARG A 106 -48.17 11.75 15.49
N GLY A 107 -47.25 11.04 16.14
CA GLY A 107 -46.08 10.46 15.49
C GLY A 107 -46.47 9.24 14.64
N LYS A 108 -45.74 8.99 13.56
CA LYS A 108 -45.82 7.74 12.78
C LYS A 108 -44.43 7.39 12.23
N VAL A 109 -44.14 6.08 12.15
CA VAL A 109 -43.01 5.55 11.39
C VAL A 109 -43.55 4.78 10.19
N PHE A 110 -43.11 5.16 9.00
CA PHE A 110 -43.54 4.58 7.72
C PHE A 110 -42.35 3.94 7.00
N PHE A 111 -42.55 2.78 6.37
CA PHE A 111 -41.49 2.10 5.64
C PHE A 111 -41.98 1.26 4.45
N ARG A 112 -41.18 1.21 3.38
CA ARG A 112 -41.33 0.28 2.26
C ARG A 112 -40.00 0.01 1.55
N GLU A 113 -39.97 -1.06 0.75
CA GLU A 113 -39.03 -1.20 -0.35
C GLU A 113 -39.72 -0.74 -1.65
N ASP A 114 -39.00 -0.03 -2.50
CA ASP A 114 -39.48 0.64 -3.70
C ASP A 114 -38.43 0.55 -4.82
N SER A 115 -38.80 -0.09 -5.93
CA SER A 115 -37.99 -0.22 -7.14
C SER A 115 -38.55 0.58 -8.31
N SER A 116 -39.42 1.57 -8.05
CA SER A 116 -40.01 2.41 -9.09
C SER A 116 -38.95 3.30 -9.77
N PRO A 117 -39.04 3.52 -11.09
CA PRO A 117 -38.05 4.31 -11.82
C PRO A 117 -37.85 5.73 -11.28
N ASP A 118 -38.88 6.37 -10.72
CA ASP A 118 -38.77 7.72 -10.17
C ASP A 118 -38.04 7.78 -8.83
N VAL A 119 -38.26 6.80 -7.94
CA VAL A 119 -37.49 6.67 -6.70
C VAL A 119 -36.03 6.32 -7.01
N LEU A 120 -35.78 5.33 -7.87
CA LEU A 120 -34.42 4.94 -8.26
C LEU A 120 -33.67 6.08 -8.98
N ARG A 121 -34.36 6.86 -9.82
CA ARG A 121 -33.78 8.05 -10.48
C ARG A 121 -33.41 9.13 -9.46
N ARG A 122 -34.30 9.49 -8.53
CA ARG A 122 -34.02 10.50 -7.50
C ARG A 122 -32.89 10.05 -6.56
N ALA A 123 -32.87 8.77 -6.18
CA ALA A 123 -31.76 8.19 -5.41
C ALA A 123 -30.43 8.28 -6.18
N GLY A 124 -30.43 7.92 -7.46
CA GLY A 124 -29.26 8.05 -8.34
C GLY A 124 -28.85 9.50 -8.65
N GLU A 125 -29.73 10.49 -8.47
CA GLU A 125 -29.37 11.92 -8.52
C GLU A 125 -28.57 12.33 -7.28
N HIS A 126 -29.01 11.96 -6.07
CA HIS A 126 -28.26 12.21 -4.83
C HIS A 126 -26.92 11.47 -4.78
N ILE A 127 -26.87 10.21 -5.22
CA ILE A 127 -25.61 9.42 -5.25
C ILE A 127 -24.60 10.05 -6.22
N ARG A 128 -25.01 10.45 -7.44
CA ARG A 128 -24.10 11.12 -8.39
C ARG A 128 -23.66 12.51 -7.94
N GLN A 129 -24.45 13.22 -7.15
CA GLN A 129 -24.02 14.49 -6.53
C GLN A 129 -22.94 14.26 -5.45
N ALA A 130 -23.06 13.20 -4.66
CA ALA A 130 -22.05 12.81 -3.66
C ALA A 130 -20.78 12.19 -4.27
N PHE A 131 -20.91 11.45 -5.38
CA PHE A 131 -19.85 10.67 -6.02
C PHE A 131 -19.76 10.94 -7.55
N PRO A 132 -19.44 12.16 -8.00
CA PRO A 132 -19.53 12.58 -9.41
C PRO A 132 -18.44 12.03 -10.35
N ARG A 133 -17.72 10.97 -9.95
CA ARG A 133 -16.66 10.32 -10.74
C ARG A 133 -16.83 8.80 -10.87
N ASP A 134 -17.97 8.25 -10.42
CA ASP A 134 -18.26 6.82 -10.51
C ASP A 134 -19.55 6.55 -11.31
N ASP A 135 -19.40 6.17 -12.58
CA ASP A 135 -20.49 5.81 -13.48
C ASP A 135 -21.03 4.36 -13.25
N SER A 136 -20.46 3.61 -12.30
CA SER A 136 -20.85 2.21 -12.03
C SER A 136 -22.01 2.09 -11.04
N LEU A 137 -22.19 3.08 -10.15
CA LEU A 137 -23.21 3.11 -9.09
C LEU A 137 -24.63 3.32 -9.64
N LYS A 138 -25.24 2.23 -10.12
CA LYS A 138 -26.64 2.21 -10.60
C LYS A 138 -27.59 1.63 -9.54
N PRO A 139 -28.59 2.40 -9.05
CA PRO A 139 -29.63 1.88 -8.16
C PRO A 139 -30.45 0.74 -8.77
N HIS A 140 -30.67 -0.33 -8.00
CA HIS A 140 -31.51 -1.47 -8.39
C HIS A 140 -32.76 -1.60 -7.50
N SER A 141 -32.64 -1.32 -6.20
CA SER A 141 -33.75 -1.23 -5.24
C SER A 141 -33.48 -0.12 -4.23
N ALA A 142 -34.52 0.49 -3.65
CA ALA A 142 -34.41 1.46 -2.58
C ALA A 142 -35.37 1.12 -1.42
N PHE A 143 -34.83 1.04 -0.22
CA PHE A 143 -35.56 0.87 1.03
C PHE A 143 -35.72 2.23 1.72
N VAL A 144 -36.95 2.69 1.90
CA VAL A 144 -37.31 4.01 2.44
C VAL A 144 -37.91 3.83 3.84
N VAL A 145 -37.43 4.60 4.82
CA VAL A 145 -38.00 4.71 6.17
C VAL A 145 -38.13 6.18 6.56
N THR A 146 -39.31 6.57 7.03
CA THR A 146 -39.61 7.95 7.44
C THR A 146 -40.16 7.95 8.86
N TRP A 147 -39.48 8.65 9.77
CA TRP A 147 -39.98 8.96 11.11
C TRP A 147 -40.61 10.36 11.03
N VAL A 148 -41.91 10.45 11.35
CA VAL A 148 -42.70 11.68 11.15
C VAL A 148 -43.33 12.07 12.48
N ASN A 149 -43.15 13.33 12.87
CA ASN A 149 -43.77 13.93 14.07
C ASN A 149 -43.50 13.16 15.39
N MET A 150 -42.34 12.51 15.51
CA MET A 150 -41.92 11.77 16.71
C MET A 150 -41.70 12.73 17.87
N ALA A 151 -42.25 12.43 19.05
CA ALA A 151 -42.01 13.20 20.26
C ALA A 151 -40.86 12.59 21.07
N ALA A 152 -40.27 13.34 22.00
CA ALA A 152 -39.41 12.72 23.01
C ALA A 152 -40.26 11.98 24.05
N HIS A 153 -39.82 10.83 24.55
CA HIS A 153 -40.54 10.08 25.58
C HIS A 153 -40.81 10.91 26.84
N GLY A 154 -41.88 10.56 27.55
CA GLY A 154 -42.31 11.26 28.77
C GLY A 154 -42.94 12.64 28.52
N THR A 155 -42.93 13.18 27.29
CA THR A 155 -43.56 14.47 26.93
C THR A 155 -45.10 14.39 26.81
N SER A 156 -45.73 13.79 27.82
CA SER A 156 -47.18 13.78 28.03
C SER A 156 -47.74 15.20 27.95
N GLY A 157 -48.49 15.48 26.88
CA GLY A 157 -49.04 16.81 26.62
C GLY A 157 -50.03 17.26 27.68
N ARG A 158 -49.56 18.04 28.66
CA ARG A 158 -50.43 18.85 29.51
C ARG A 158 -51.24 19.80 28.61
N GLY A 159 -52.53 19.95 28.91
CA GLY A 159 -53.49 20.72 28.10
C GLY A 159 -53.31 22.24 28.13
N ASP A 160 -52.08 22.72 28.34
CA ASP A 160 -51.73 24.11 28.64
C ASP A 160 -51.42 24.93 27.37
N GLY A 161 -51.57 24.34 26.18
CA GLY A 161 -51.46 25.01 24.87
C GLY A 161 -50.04 25.24 24.33
N LEU A 162 -49.02 24.72 25.00
CA LEU A 162 -47.64 24.69 24.48
C LEU A 162 -47.48 23.56 23.45
N GLU A 163 -46.93 23.86 22.28
CA GLU A 163 -46.66 22.86 21.25
C GLU A 163 -45.51 21.95 21.66
N VAL A 164 -45.77 20.63 21.68
CA VAL A 164 -44.74 19.61 21.91
C VAL A 164 -43.87 19.52 20.66
N LYS A 165 -42.61 19.97 20.79
CA LYS A 165 -41.56 19.85 19.77
C LYS A 165 -41.42 18.41 19.27
N ARG A 166 -41.29 18.24 17.97
CA ARG A 166 -41.24 16.92 17.31
C ARG A 166 -40.16 16.84 16.26
N ASN A 167 -39.57 15.66 16.12
CA ASN A 167 -38.57 15.37 15.10
C ASN A 167 -39.18 14.61 13.91
N THR A 168 -38.73 14.96 12.70
CA THR A 168 -39.11 14.36 11.42
C THR A 168 -37.88 14.25 10.53
N PHE A 169 -37.58 13.04 10.06
CA PHE A 169 -36.37 12.70 9.30
C PHE A 169 -36.60 11.42 8.48
N GLN A 170 -35.79 11.22 7.44
CA GLN A 170 -35.93 10.09 6.51
C GLN A 170 -34.58 9.43 6.22
N LEU A 171 -34.58 8.10 6.13
CA LEU A 171 -33.49 7.27 5.65
C LEU A 171 -33.93 6.58 4.35
N VAL A 172 -33.06 6.61 3.34
CA VAL A 172 -33.21 5.79 2.13
C VAL A 172 -31.92 4.98 1.92
N VAL A 173 -32.01 3.66 2.00
CA VAL A 173 -30.89 2.77 1.68
C VAL A 173 -31.09 2.23 0.26
N VAL A 174 -30.06 2.34 -0.57
CA VAL A 174 -30.10 2.04 -2.00
C VAL A 174 -29.14 0.90 -2.28
N SER A 175 -29.63 -0.21 -2.83
CA SER A 175 -28.76 -1.33 -3.25
C SER A 175 -28.34 -1.21 -4.71
N THR A 176 -27.06 -1.41 -4.96
CA THR A 176 -26.45 -1.52 -6.30
C THR A 176 -26.10 -2.99 -6.59
N ALA A 177 -25.37 -3.27 -7.67
CA ALA A 177 -24.93 -4.63 -8.01
C ALA A 177 -23.76 -5.14 -7.14
N SER A 178 -23.07 -4.27 -6.40
CA SER A 178 -21.85 -4.62 -5.64
C SER A 178 -21.64 -3.82 -4.34
N SER A 179 -22.58 -2.94 -4.00
CA SER A 179 -22.55 -2.09 -2.80
C SER A 179 -23.95 -1.63 -2.38
N SER A 180 -24.05 -1.00 -1.22
CA SER A 180 -25.24 -0.26 -0.80
C SER A 180 -24.87 1.15 -0.33
N CYS A 181 -25.76 2.12 -0.56
CA CYS A 181 -25.59 3.52 -0.13
C CYS A 181 -26.74 3.96 0.78
N ALA A 182 -26.44 4.61 1.91
CA ALA A 182 -27.43 5.28 2.75
C ALA A 182 -27.53 6.78 2.40
N ILE A 183 -28.76 7.26 2.26
CA ILE A 183 -29.11 8.67 2.08
C ILE A 183 -29.94 9.09 3.30
N LEU A 184 -29.41 9.97 4.13
CA LEU A 184 -30.07 10.54 5.31
C LEU A 184 -30.55 11.96 4.98
N LEU A 185 -31.80 12.24 5.30
CA LEU A 185 -32.52 13.47 4.95
C LEU A 185 -33.12 14.11 6.19
N TYR A 186 -32.59 15.28 6.55
CA TYR A 186 -33.06 16.10 7.66
C TYR A 186 -33.69 17.38 7.09
N PRO A 187 -35.02 17.42 6.92
CA PRO A 187 -35.68 18.56 6.32
C PRO A 187 -35.59 19.78 7.25
N ARG A 188 -35.70 20.97 6.66
CA ARG A 188 -35.65 22.24 7.39
C ARG A 188 -36.74 22.31 8.47
N GLY A 189 -36.34 22.58 9.72
CA GLY A 189 -37.27 22.56 10.87
C GLY A 189 -37.77 21.16 11.25
N GLY A 190 -37.26 20.11 10.61
CA GLY A 190 -37.53 18.71 10.92
C GLY A 190 -36.88 18.24 12.22
N VAL A 191 -35.74 18.81 12.63
CA VAL A 191 -35.14 18.56 13.95
C VAL A 191 -35.47 19.76 14.86
N GLN A 192 -36.31 19.53 15.86
CA GLN A 192 -36.83 20.57 16.78
C GLN A 192 -36.29 20.42 18.20
N PHE A 193 -35.88 19.21 18.60
CA PHE A 193 -35.14 18.94 19.83
C PHE A 193 -33.87 18.13 19.52
N LEU A 194 -32.83 18.33 20.33
CA LEU A 194 -31.49 17.77 20.14
C LEU A 194 -31.15 16.66 21.16
N SER A 195 -32.05 16.40 22.11
CA SER A 195 -31.83 15.50 23.24
C SER A 195 -33.13 14.89 23.77
N THR A 196 -33.00 13.74 24.44
CA THR A 196 -34.06 12.96 25.09
C THR A 196 -33.67 12.60 26.53
N SER A 197 -34.53 11.94 27.31
CA SER A 197 -34.30 11.73 28.75
C SER A 197 -34.13 10.25 29.14
N VAL A 198 -32.91 9.73 28.99
CA VAL A 198 -32.58 8.32 29.27
C VAL A 198 -32.18 8.17 30.75
N GLU A 199 -32.79 7.23 31.48
CA GLU A 199 -32.54 6.97 32.91
C GLU A 199 -32.64 8.24 33.82
N GLY A 200 -33.33 9.29 33.35
CA GLY A 200 -33.42 10.60 34.04
C GLY A 200 -32.23 11.54 33.83
N GLN A 201 -31.26 11.18 32.97
CA GLN A 201 -30.23 12.07 32.45
C GLN A 201 -30.67 12.67 31.10
N THR A 202 -29.98 13.71 30.62
CA THR A 202 -30.24 14.31 29.30
C THR A 202 -29.23 13.79 28.30
N THR A 203 -29.70 13.02 27.33
CA THR A 203 -28.89 12.32 26.34
C THR A 203 -29.09 12.96 24.98
N LEU A 204 -28.01 13.28 24.27
CA LEU A 204 -28.06 13.84 22.93
C LEU A 204 -28.54 12.81 21.90
N LEU A 205 -29.14 13.27 20.80
CA LEU A 205 -29.52 12.40 19.67
C LEU A 205 -28.28 11.95 18.89
N GLU A 206 -28.27 10.69 18.43
CA GLU A 206 -27.09 10.04 17.86
C GLU A 206 -27.34 9.54 16.43
N ALA A 207 -26.68 10.09 15.41
CA ALA A 207 -26.77 9.64 14.01
C ALA A 207 -25.47 9.00 13.51
N GLY A 208 -25.54 7.97 12.66
CA GLY A 208 -24.39 7.29 12.08
C GLY A 208 -24.58 5.78 11.87
N PHE A 209 -23.47 5.02 11.87
CA PHE A 209 -23.43 3.60 11.53
C PHE A 209 -22.62 2.81 12.56
N ASN A 210 -22.99 1.56 12.82
CA ASN A 210 -22.33 0.71 13.80
C ASN A 210 -22.32 -0.75 13.34
N GLN A 211 -21.14 -1.38 13.32
CA GLN A 211 -20.96 -2.79 12.98
C GLN A 211 -21.38 -3.74 14.11
N GLY A 212 -21.60 -3.23 15.33
CA GLY A 212 -21.95 -4.02 16.50
C GLY A 212 -20.75 -4.76 17.11
N LEU A 213 -21.03 -5.77 17.93
CA LEU A 213 -20.01 -6.55 18.62
C LEU A 213 -19.40 -7.63 17.70
N VAL A 214 -18.17 -7.40 17.24
CA VAL A 214 -17.39 -8.39 16.49
C VAL A 214 -16.79 -9.40 17.48
N SER A 215 -17.09 -10.68 17.29
CA SER A 215 -16.57 -11.73 18.18
C SER A 215 -15.05 -11.86 18.09
N SER A 216 -14.38 -12.02 19.24
CA SER A 216 -13.01 -12.56 19.35
C SER A 216 -13.06 -13.99 19.93
N TRP A 217 -12.07 -14.86 19.69
CA TRP A 217 -12.21 -16.29 20.06
C TRP A 217 -12.16 -16.61 21.57
N PHE A 218 -11.98 -15.60 22.42
CA PHE A 218 -11.95 -15.77 23.87
C PHE A 218 -13.17 -15.16 24.55
N TRP A 219 -14.38 -15.50 24.05
CA TRP A 219 -15.69 -15.11 24.62
C TRP A 219 -15.80 -13.61 24.96
N SER A 220 -15.08 -12.81 24.18
CA SER A 220 -14.94 -11.37 24.32
C SER A 220 -15.43 -10.76 23.03
N SER A 221 -16.69 -10.34 23.06
CA SER A 221 -17.25 -9.38 22.12
C SER A 221 -16.44 -8.08 22.22
N LYS A 222 -15.66 -7.77 21.19
CA LYS A 222 -15.05 -6.44 21.04
C LYS A 222 -15.98 -5.58 20.20
N GLN A 223 -15.99 -4.28 20.45
CA GLN A 223 -16.71 -3.37 19.58
C GLN A 223 -16.10 -3.43 18.17
N GLY A 224 -16.96 -3.58 17.16
CA GLY A 224 -16.59 -3.45 15.76
C GLY A 224 -16.37 -1.98 15.36
N THR A 225 -16.17 -1.76 14.07
CA THR A 225 -16.06 -0.40 13.54
C THR A 225 -17.40 0.34 13.65
N TYR A 226 -17.34 1.65 13.88
CA TYR A 226 -18.52 2.51 13.94
C TYR A 226 -18.14 3.90 13.40
N PHE A 227 -19.15 4.64 12.98
CA PHE A 227 -19.03 5.98 12.41
C PHE A 227 -20.13 6.84 13.00
N LYS A 228 -19.79 7.96 13.64
CA LYS A 228 -20.76 8.84 14.31
C LYS A 228 -20.74 10.22 13.65
N THR A 229 -21.91 10.69 13.23
CA THR A 229 -22.07 12.02 12.58
C THR A 229 -22.33 13.13 13.61
N THR A 230 -22.72 12.76 14.83
CA THR A 230 -23.16 13.68 15.89
C THR A 230 -22.48 13.41 17.23
N GLU A 231 -21.77 14.39 17.76
CA GLU A 231 -21.05 14.32 19.05
C GLU A 231 -21.61 15.29 20.10
N ASN A 232 -22.23 16.38 19.63
CA ASN A 232 -22.60 17.55 20.43
C ASN A 232 -23.82 18.28 19.83
N GLU A 233 -24.48 19.15 20.60
CA GLU A 233 -25.68 19.87 20.16
C GLU A 233 -25.48 20.62 18.84
N THR A 234 -24.30 21.23 18.63
CA THR A 234 -23.93 21.88 17.37
C THR A 234 -23.97 20.92 16.19
N SER A 235 -23.31 19.76 16.26
CA SER A 235 -23.32 18.76 15.18
C SER A 235 -24.73 18.24 14.83
N ILE A 236 -25.65 18.16 15.81
CA ILE A 236 -27.04 17.75 15.57
C ILE A 236 -27.83 18.85 14.87
N SER A 237 -27.62 20.13 15.22
CA SER A 237 -28.20 21.25 14.46
C SER A 237 -27.65 21.34 13.03
N GLU A 238 -26.36 21.08 12.87
CA GLU A 238 -25.66 21.06 11.58
C GLU A 238 -26.17 19.97 10.63
N LEU A 239 -26.84 18.91 11.11
CA LEU A 239 -27.49 17.92 10.23
C LEU A 239 -28.45 18.56 9.22
N THR A 240 -29.07 19.69 9.56
CA THR A 240 -29.98 20.46 8.68
C THR A 240 -29.30 21.58 7.88
N GLU A 241 -28.05 21.94 8.24
CA GLU A 241 -27.33 23.10 7.68
C GLU A 241 -26.11 22.73 6.83
N LYS A 242 -25.52 21.55 7.05
CA LYS A 242 -24.39 20.99 6.30
C LYS A 242 -24.83 19.85 5.37
N THR A 243 -23.87 19.29 4.63
CA THR A 243 -24.03 18.25 3.61
C THR A 243 -22.68 17.65 3.25
N ASN A 244 -22.69 16.46 2.65
CA ASN A 244 -21.56 15.87 1.91
C ASN A 244 -21.95 15.49 0.46
N SER A 245 -23.08 16.00 -0.02
CA SER A 245 -23.70 15.72 -1.33
C SER A 245 -24.13 17.00 -2.08
N GLY A 246 -23.54 18.15 -1.73
CA GLY A 246 -23.84 19.46 -2.33
C GLY A 246 -25.20 20.06 -1.96
N ARG A 247 -26.01 19.42 -1.09
CA ARG A 247 -27.34 19.90 -0.69
C ARG A 247 -27.57 19.84 0.82
N ARG A 248 -27.73 21.01 1.46
CA ARG A 248 -27.98 21.14 2.91
C ARG A 248 -29.14 20.25 3.38
N GLY A 249 -28.92 19.51 4.47
CA GLY A 249 -29.89 18.53 4.98
C GLY A 249 -29.80 17.14 4.31
N VAL A 250 -28.98 16.95 3.28
CA VAL A 250 -28.73 15.65 2.61
C VAL A 250 -27.34 15.14 2.93
N TRP A 251 -27.28 13.91 3.44
CA TRP A 251 -26.05 13.20 3.74
C TRP A 251 -26.06 11.83 3.06
N VAL A 252 -25.07 11.56 2.21
CA VAL A 252 -24.95 10.32 1.44
C VAL A 252 -23.68 9.60 1.87
N TYR A 253 -23.78 8.28 2.06
CA TYR A 253 -22.69 7.41 2.45
C TYR A 253 -22.77 6.11 1.64
N GLU A 254 -21.65 5.59 1.14
CA GLU A 254 -21.56 4.18 0.76
C GLU A 254 -21.29 3.37 2.03
N ILE A 255 -22.13 2.37 2.32
CA ILE A 255 -22.19 1.69 3.63
C ILE A 255 -21.66 0.25 3.61
N GLY A 256 -21.25 -0.25 2.45
CA GLY A 256 -20.56 -1.52 2.27
C GLY A 256 -20.34 -1.79 0.78
N ALA A 257 -19.10 -2.10 0.38
CA ALA A 257 -18.72 -2.23 -1.04
C ALA A 257 -17.45 -3.08 -1.25
N SER A 258 -17.53 -4.09 -2.14
CA SER A 258 -16.39 -4.82 -2.72
C SER A 258 -15.48 -5.63 -1.77
N SER A 259 -14.84 -6.68 -2.29
CA SER A 259 -13.92 -7.57 -1.54
C SER A 259 -12.56 -6.95 -1.18
N PHE A 260 -12.42 -5.62 -1.27
CA PHE A 260 -11.20 -4.86 -1.01
C PHE A 260 -11.40 -3.67 -0.04
N PHE A 261 -12.62 -3.41 0.43
CA PHE A 261 -12.91 -2.33 1.38
C PHE A 261 -13.93 -2.80 2.42
N VAL A 262 -13.71 -2.46 3.70
CA VAL A 262 -14.55 -2.89 4.82
C VAL A 262 -14.80 -1.68 5.72
N GLY A 263 -15.79 -0.85 5.37
CA GLY A 263 -16.03 0.44 6.04
C GLY A 263 -17.14 1.26 5.40
N ILE A 264 -17.34 2.47 5.94
CA ILE A 264 -18.29 3.48 5.46
C ILE A 264 -17.52 4.60 4.75
N THR A 265 -17.98 5.02 3.57
CA THR A 265 -17.39 6.13 2.78
C THR A 265 -18.38 7.28 2.66
N PRO A 266 -18.11 8.47 3.23
CA PRO A 266 -18.96 9.65 3.02
C PRO A 266 -18.83 10.22 1.59
N GLY A 267 -19.87 10.91 1.12
CA GLY A 267 -19.83 11.70 -0.11
C GLY A 267 -18.73 12.77 -0.11
N MET A 268 -18.23 13.11 -1.30
CA MET A 268 -17.12 14.05 -1.48
C MET A 268 -17.55 15.49 -1.80
N ALA A 269 -18.85 15.79 -1.89
CA ALA A 269 -19.35 17.09 -2.32
C ALA A 269 -19.70 17.98 -1.11
N THR A 270 -18.69 18.63 -0.53
CA THR A 270 -18.85 19.67 0.49
C THR A 270 -19.22 21.03 -0.08
N ASP A 271 -18.89 21.28 -1.35
CA ASP A 271 -19.05 22.58 -1.99
C ASP A 271 -20.52 22.85 -2.32
N ILE A 272 -21.07 23.88 -1.66
CA ILE A 272 -22.32 24.51 -2.08
C ILE A 272 -21.97 25.47 -3.21
N PRO A 273 -22.62 25.41 -4.39
CA PRO A 273 -22.37 26.37 -5.44
C PRO A 273 -22.84 27.77 -5.01
N ASP A 274 -21.90 28.71 -4.86
CA ASP A 274 -22.20 30.14 -4.77
C ASP A 274 -22.83 30.63 -6.09
N ASP A 275 -23.85 31.49 -5.99
CA ASP A 275 -24.65 31.94 -7.13
C ASP A 275 -23.81 32.75 -8.14
N ALA A 276 -23.65 32.20 -9.35
CA ALA A 276 -23.20 32.96 -10.53
C ALA A 276 -24.41 33.62 -11.21
N GLU A 277 -24.50 34.96 -11.13
CA GLU A 277 -25.60 35.72 -11.72
C GLU A 277 -25.70 35.53 -13.26
N GLY A 278 -26.86 35.09 -13.75
CA GLY A 278 -27.18 35.00 -15.17
C GLY A 278 -28.68 34.79 -15.40
N PRO A 279 -29.38 35.66 -16.15
CA PRO A 279 -30.85 35.67 -16.14
C PRO A 279 -31.46 34.52 -16.95
N THR A 280 -32.42 33.82 -16.35
CA THR A 280 -33.37 32.94 -17.04
C THR A 280 -34.78 33.51 -16.93
N GLU A 281 -35.41 33.80 -18.07
CA GLU A 281 -36.82 34.20 -18.13
C GLU A 281 -37.76 32.98 -17.94
N PRO A 282 -38.99 33.17 -17.43
CA PRO A 282 -39.77 32.08 -16.85
C PRO A 282 -40.51 31.21 -17.88
N LEU A 283 -40.59 29.92 -17.58
CA LEU A 283 -41.48 28.98 -18.27
C LEU A 283 -42.96 29.28 -17.97
N VAL A 284 -43.77 29.41 -19.01
CA VAL A 284 -45.23 29.41 -18.95
C VAL A 284 -45.76 28.17 -19.70
N THR A 285 -46.81 27.57 -19.17
CA THR A 285 -47.37 26.28 -19.61
C THR A 285 -48.17 26.36 -20.90
N THR A 286 -48.15 25.28 -21.70
CA THR A 286 -49.31 24.81 -22.50
C THR A 286 -49.12 23.36 -22.95
N SER A 287 -50.21 22.71 -23.38
CA SER A 287 -50.29 21.30 -23.77
C SER A 287 -50.82 21.15 -25.23
N PRO A 288 -50.87 19.95 -25.84
CA PRO A 288 -51.01 19.74 -27.31
C PRO A 288 -52.47 19.87 -27.81
N PRO A 289 -52.86 19.70 -29.10
CA PRO A 289 -52.19 19.06 -30.28
C PRO A 289 -52.31 19.97 -31.57
N PRO A 290 -52.53 19.54 -32.84
CA PRO A 290 -52.44 18.24 -33.54
C PRO A 290 -51.75 18.19 -34.94
N GLU A 291 -51.26 17.00 -35.30
CA GLU A 291 -51.43 16.20 -36.55
C GLU A 291 -51.41 16.76 -38.01
N THR A 292 -50.77 15.94 -38.89
CA THR A 292 -51.07 15.55 -40.30
C THR A 292 -50.71 16.36 -41.60
N ILE A 293 -50.40 15.58 -42.67
CA ILE A 293 -50.54 15.82 -44.15
C ILE A 293 -49.43 16.63 -44.92
N THR A 294 -48.87 16.26 -46.11
CA THR A 294 -48.71 14.99 -46.93
C THR A 294 -47.75 15.15 -48.15
N TYR A 295 -47.09 14.05 -48.58
CA TYR A 295 -46.72 13.61 -49.97
C TYR A 295 -45.85 14.52 -50.91
N THR A 296 -45.17 14.07 -51.99
CA THR A 296 -45.30 12.83 -52.84
C THR A 296 -43.95 12.38 -53.46
N ASN A 297 -43.89 11.14 -53.98
CA ASN A 297 -42.73 10.47 -54.65
C ASN A 297 -42.58 10.85 -56.17
N PRO A 298 -41.50 10.46 -56.92
CA PRO A 298 -41.41 9.10 -57.51
C PRO A 298 -40.00 8.46 -57.71
N ASP A 299 -39.90 7.14 -57.51
CA ASP A 299 -38.81 6.27 -58.02
C ASP A 299 -38.90 6.00 -59.53
N PRO A 300 -37.89 5.34 -60.15
CA PRO A 300 -38.17 3.99 -60.65
C PRO A 300 -37.02 2.94 -60.70
N VAL A 301 -37.36 1.72 -60.25
CA VAL A 301 -37.11 0.39 -60.91
C VAL A 301 -35.85 -0.44 -60.53
N GLN A 302 -35.99 -1.75 -60.73
CA GLN A 302 -35.38 -2.92 -60.06
C GLN A 302 -34.96 -3.99 -61.11
N PRO A 303 -34.21 -5.07 -60.77
CA PRO A 303 -34.88 -6.37 -60.50
C PRO A 303 -34.19 -7.29 -59.44
N VAL A 304 -34.70 -8.52 -59.22
CA VAL A 304 -34.58 -9.29 -57.95
C VAL A 304 -34.20 -10.81 -58.14
N PRO A 305 -34.61 -11.83 -57.31
CA PRO A 305 -33.77 -12.73 -56.46
C PRO A 305 -33.62 -14.20 -56.97
N PRO A 306 -33.22 -15.20 -56.12
CA PRO A 306 -34.11 -15.96 -55.21
C PRO A 306 -33.57 -16.10 -53.74
N ARG A 307 -34.35 -16.07 -52.63
CA ARG A 307 -35.39 -17.00 -52.05
C ARG A 307 -34.83 -18.35 -51.51
N SER A 308 -35.32 -19.02 -50.44
CA SER A 308 -36.41 -18.86 -49.41
C SER A 308 -36.36 -20.10 -48.45
N GLN A 309 -36.93 -20.26 -47.23
CA GLN A 309 -37.78 -19.51 -46.25
C GLN A 309 -37.75 -20.24 -44.84
N PRO A 310 -38.36 -19.71 -43.74
CA PRO A 310 -38.15 -20.19 -42.34
C PRO A 310 -39.30 -21.01 -41.70
N GLN A 311 -39.09 -21.53 -40.47
CA GLN A 311 -40.13 -22.03 -39.53
C GLN A 311 -39.85 -21.69 -38.04
N HIS A 312 -40.87 -21.89 -37.20
CA HIS A 312 -41.06 -21.57 -35.76
C HIS A 312 -42.03 -22.64 -35.19
N PRO A 313 -42.40 -22.66 -33.89
CA PRO A 313 -41.67 -22.39 -32.64
C PRO A 313 -41.95 -23.48 -31.55
N GLN A 314 -41.40 -23.33 -30.33
CA GLN A 314 -42.07 -23.47 -29.01
C GLN A 314 -41.07 -23.89 -27.90
N ILE A 315 -41.22 -23.28 -26.72
CA ILE A 315 -40.62 -23.72 -25.44
C ILE A 315 -41.76 -23.74 -24.41
N VAL A 316 -41.72 -24.71 -23.49
CA VAL A 316 -42.64 -24.84 -22.35
C VAL A 316 -41.86 -24.56 -21.07
N VAL A 317 -42.47 -23.83 -20.13
CA VAL A 317 -41.90 -23.50 -18.82
C VAL A 317 -42.18 -24.64 -17.84
N VAL A 318 -41.22 -24.94 -16.97
CA VAL A 318 -41.39 -25.31 -15.55
C VAL A 318 -40.00 -25.31 -14.89
N ASP A 319 -39.90 -24.65 -13.74
CA ASP A 319 -38.75 -24.58 -12.83
C ASP A 319 -38.64 -25.90 -12.02
N GLU A 320 -37.67 -26.21 -11.16
CA GLU A 320 -36.58 -25.47 -10.50
C GLU A 320 -35.61 -26.56 -9.96
N ASP A 321 -34.28 -26.38 -9.96
CA ASP A 321 -33.29 -27.01 -9.05
C ASP A 321 -31.84 -26.70 -9.49
N GLU A 322 -30.87 -26.95 -8.60
CA GLU A 322 -29.47 -26.47 -8.65
C GLU A 322 -28.54 -27.19 -9.66
N ASP A 323 -27.37 -26.58 -9.91
CA ASP A 323 -26.20 -27.08 -10.65
C ASP A 323 -26.40 -27.56 -12.11
N LEU A 324 -26.34 -26.64 -13.09
CA LEU A 324 -25.94 -26.97 -14.47
C LEU A 324 -25.33 -25.78 -15.26
N ASP A 325 -24.05 -25.90 -15.60
CA ASP A 325 -23.29 -24.96 -16.45
C ASP A 325 -23.64 -25.16 -17.95
N VAL A 326 -24.38 -24.22 -18.54
CA VAL A 326 -24.71 -24.23 -19.99
C VAL A 326 -24.69 -22.81 -20.59
N ASN A 327 -23.63 -22.49 -21.33
CA ASN A 327 -23.50 -21.23 -22.08
C ASN A 327 -24.43 -21.16 -23.31
N VAL A 328 -25.27 -20.13 -23.41
CA VAL A 328 -26.19 -19.88 -24.55
C VAL A 328 -26.39 -18.36 -24.75
N PHE A 329 -25.89 -17.67 -25.79
CA PHE A 329 -24.94 -18.07 -26.84
C PHE A 329 -23.81 -17.03 -26.92
N ALA A 330 -22.57 -17.48 -26.79
CA ALA A 330 -21.43 -16.90 -27.50
C ALA A 330 -20.92 -17.96 -28.49
N TYR A 331 -20.35 -17.55 -29.62
CA TYR A 331 -19.58 -18.48 -30.45
C TYR A 331 -18.25 -18.75 -29.75
N ASN A 332 -18.26 -19.73 -28.84
CA ASN A 332 -17.10 -20.17 -28.07
C ASN A 332 -16.07 -20.80 -29.02
N LEU A 333 -15.26 -19.95 -29.64
CA LEU A 333 -13.96 -20.32 -30.17
C LEU A 333 -13.04 -20.56 -28.97
N GLU A 334 -13.17 -21.74 -28.38
CA GLU A 334 -12.32 -22.29 -27.32
C GLU A 334 -10.93 -22.66 -27.89
N THR A 335 -10.33 -21.69 -28.57
CA THR A 335 -9.03 -21.78 -29.21
C THR A 335 -8.03 -20.86 -28.54
N CYS A 336 -6.77 -21.22 -28.67
CA CYS A 336 -5.62 -20.47 -28.20
C CYS A 336 -5.57 -19.04 -28.74
N ALA A 337 -6.07 -18.81 -29.96
CA ALA A 337 -6.19 -17.48 -30.55
C ALA A 337 -6.94 -16.48 -29.68
N HIS A 338 -7.93 -16.94 -28.90
CA HIS A 338 -8.73 -16.09 -28.00
C HIS A 338 -8.37 -16.30 -26.52
N ASN A 339 -7.98 -17.52 -26.13
CA ASN A 339 -7.85 -17.92 -24.73
C ASN A 339 -6.41 -18.05 -24.21
N ARG A 340 -5.37 -17.76 -25.01
CA ARG A 340 -3.96 -17.87 -24.57
C ARG A 340 -3.62 -17.07 -23.31
N HIS A 341 -4.35 -15.98 -23.02
CA HIS A 341 -4.20 -15.20 -21.79
C HIS A 341 -4.60 -15.97 -20.50
N LYS A 342 -5.22 -17.15 -20.62
CA LYS A 342 -5.57 -18.07 -19.52
C LYS A 342 -4.52 -19.17 -19.28
N CYS A 343 -3.42 -19.15 -20.03
CA CYS A 343 -2.24 -20.00 -19.82
C CYS A 343 -1.11 -19.20 -19.16
N SER A 344 -0.17 -19.88 -18.50
CA SER A 344 1.04 -19.22 -18.01
C SER A 344 1.82 -18.56 -19.16
N ALA A 345 2.52 -17.45 -18.88
CA ALA A 345 3.49 -16.86 -19.81
C ALA A 345 4.61 -17.86 -20.20
N PHE A 346 4.86 -18.86 -19.35
CA PHE A 346 5.82 -19.94 -19.58
C PHE A 346 5.18 -21.22 -20.16
N ALA A 347 3.94 -21.14 -20.64
CA ALA A 347 3.23 -22.24 -21.30
C ALA A 347 2.96 -21.95 -22.78
N ASP A 348 2.97 -23.02 -23.58
CA ASP A 348 2.42 -23.02 -24.92
C ASP A 348 0.98 -23.54 -24.89
N CYS A 349 0.08 -22.77 -25.48
CA CYS A 349 -1.31 -23.18 -25.68
C CYS A 349 -1.41 -24.07 -26.93
N ARG A 350 -2.18 -25.15 -26.86
CA ARG A 350 -2.48 -26.06 -27.97
C ARG A 350 -3.99 -26.20 -28.18
N ASP A 351 -4.40 -26.13 -29.44
CA ASP A 351 -5.78 -26.36 -29.87
C ASP A 351 -6.05 -27.86 -30.08
N TYR A 352 -7.23 -28.30 -29.64
CA TYR A 352 -7.78 -29.65 -29.78
C TYR A 352 -9.14 -29.57 -30.48
N SER A 353 -9.73 -30.71 -30.87
CA SER A 353 -10.99 -30.71 -31.65
C SER A 353 -12.20 -30.07 -30.96
N ASN A 354 -12.16 -30.00 -29.62
CA ASN A 354 -13.28 -29.60 -28.77
C ASN A 354 -12.91 -28.46 -27.79
N GLY A 355 -11.74 -27.82 -27.91
CA GLY A 355 -11.26 -26.80 -26.98
C GLY A 355 -9.74 -26.66 -26.97
N TYR A 356 -9.15 -26.05 -25.93
CA TYR A 356 -7.71 -25.81 -25.83
C TYR A 356 -7.10 -26.29 -24.51
N CYS A 357 -5.81 -26.61 -24.51
CA CYS A 357 -5.05 -26.89 -23.28
C CYS A 357 -3.72 -26.14 -23.24
N CYS A 358 -3.29 -25.76 -22.03
CA CYS A 358 -2.00 -25.15 -21.77
C CYS A 358 -0.96 -26.22 -21.42
N HIS A 359 0.27 -26.09 -21.91
CA HIS A 359 1.38 -27.02 -21.61
C HIS A 359 2.64 -26.20 -21.23
N CYS A 360 3.25 -26.46 -20.06
CA CYS A 360 4.48 -25.76 -19.68
C CYS A 360 5.61 -26.02 -20.68
N ARG A 361 6.43 -24.99 -20.94
CA ARG A 361 7.60 -25.08 -21.83
C ARG A 361 8.72 -25.93 -21.20
N PRO A 362 9.61 -26.56 -22.00
CA PRO A 362 10.77 -27.28 -21.47
C PRO A 362 11.59 -26.42 -20.50
N GLY A 363 11.94 -26.97 -19.33
CA GLY A 363 12.57 -26.22 -18.22
C GLY A 363 11.56 -25.65 -17.21
N PHE A 364 10.26 -25.77 -17.46
CA PHE A 364 9.18 -25.40 -16.54
C PHE A 364 8.23 -26.58 -16.32
N TYR A 365 7.74 -26.74 -15.08
CA TYR A 365 6.78 -27.78 -14.72
C TYR A 365 5.54 -27.17 -14.03
N GLY A 366 4.40 -27.85 -14.16
CA GLY A 366 3.09 -27.39 -13.69
C GLY A 366 1.95 -27.91 -14.59
N ASN A 367 0.75 -27.39 -14.40
CA ASN A 367 -0.47 -27.78 -15.15
C ASN A 367 -0.67 -26.97 -16.46
N GLY A 368 0.25 -26.06 -16.80
CA GLY A 368 0.15 -25.16 -17.97
C GLY A 368 -0.58 -23.83 -17.70
N LYS A 369 -1.51 -23.78 -16.74
CA LYS A 369 -2.07 -22.51 -16.22
C LYS A 369 -1.08 -21.89 -15.23
N ASP A 370 -0.61 -22.69 -14.30
CA ASP A 370 0.52 -22.47 -13.41
C ASP A 370 1.75 -23.21 -13.96
N CYS A 371 2.88 -22.52 -14.10
CA CYS A 371 4.16 -23.11 -14.49
C CYS A 371 5.29 -22.44 -13.70
N VAL A 372 6.15 -23.25 -13.07
CA VAL A 372 7.34 -22.77 -12.36
C VAL A 372 8.60 -23.37 -12.96
N ALA A 373 9.71 -22.62 -12.93
CA ALA A 373 10.99 -23.09 -13.45
C ALA A 373 11.53 -24.27 -12.63
N GLU A 374 12.13 -25.25 -13.29
CA GLU A 374 12.81 -26.38 -12.64
C GLU A 374 13.90 -25.86 -11.69
N GLY A 375 14.01 -26.45 -10.50
CA GLY A 375 14.97 -26.06 -9.46
C GLY A 375 14.68 -24.77 -8.68
N LYS A 376 13.84 -23.85 -9.18
CA LYS A 376 13.48 -22.61 -8.46
C LYS A 376 12.82 -22.95 -7.11
N PRO A 377 13.38 -22.53 -5.96
CA PRO A 377 12.76 -22.75 -4.66
C PRO A 377 11.41 -22.05 -4.55
N GLN A 378 10.42 -22.74 -3.98
CA GLN A 378 9.04 -22.27 -3.89
C GLN A 378 8.71 -21.83 -2.47
N ARG A 379 7.99 -20.72 -2.34
CA ARG A 379 7.51 -20.16 -1.07
C ARG A 379 6.00 -20.28 -0.99
N MET A 380 5.48 -20.48 0.22
CA MET A 380 4.03 -20.42 0.49
C MET A 380 3.75 -19.59 1.72
N SER A 381 2.61 -18.89 1.68
CA SER A 381 2.08 -18.13 2.81
C SER A 381 0.59 -18.45 2.96
N GLY A 382 0.13 -18.49 4.21
CA GLY A 382 -1.23 -18.90 4.50
C GLY A 382 -1.66 -18.63 5.94
N LYS A 383 -2.92 -18.93 6.20
CA LYS A 383 -3.52 -18.85 7.55
C LYS A 383 -4.02 -20.22 7.99
N VAL A 384 -3.87 -20.50 9.28
CA VAL A 384 -4.44 -21.66 9.97
C VAL A 384 -5.50 -21.15 10.93
N ASN A 385 -6.74 -21.57 10.69
CA ASN A 385 -7.86 -21.38 11.60
C ASN A 385 -8.32 -22.75 12.13
N GLY A 386 -9.08 -22.79 13.22
CA GLY A 386 -9.70 -24.04 13.63
C GLY A 386 -10.15 -24.17 15.07
N ARG A 387 -10.90 -25.22 15.36
CA ARG A 387 -11.49 -25.54 16.65
C ARG A 387 -11.05 -26.92 17.11
N VAL A 388 -10.11 -26.96 18.06
CA VAL A 388 -9.40 -28.21 18.42
C VAL A 388 -9.54 -28.53 19.90
N PHE A 389 -10.26 -29.59 20.23
CA PHE A 389 -10.31 -30.13 21.58
C PHE A 389 -9.05 -30.99 21.85
N VAL A 390 -8.43 -30.86 23.01
CA VAL A 390 -7.27 -31.68 23.41
C VAL A 390 -7.68 -32.66 24.53
N GLY A 391 -7.34 -33.93 24.35
CA GLY A 391 -7.66 -35.00 25.29
C GLY A 391 -9.14 -35.06 25.64
N ASN A 392 -9.43 -35.17 26.93
CA ASN A 392 -10.80 -35.15 27.47
C ASN A 392 -11.31 -33.74 27.80
N SER A 393 -10.67 -32.66 27.32
CA SER A 393 -11.13 -31.30 27.57
C SER A 393 -12.58 -31.09 27.06
N PRO A 394 -13.48 -30.52 27.87
CA PRO A 394 -14.82 -30.13 27.43
C PRO A 394 -14.79 -28.78 26.68
N SER A 395 -13.80 -27.93 26.95
CA SER A 395 -13.57 -26.70 26.19
C SER A 395 -12.63 -26.96 25.01
N PRO A 396 -12.92 -26.41 23.82
CA PRO A 396 -12.00 -26.38 22.70
C PRO A 396 -10.85 -25.40 22.97
N ILE A 397 -9.70 -25.66 22.36
CA ILE A 397 -8.66 -24.66 22.13
C ILE A 397 -8.82 -24.24 20.67
N GLU A 398 -9.19 -23.00 20.44
CA GLU A 398 -9.64 -22.50 19.15
C GLU A 398 -8.74 -21.36 18.64
N LEU A 399 -8.48 -21.35 17.33
CA LEU A 399 -7.33 -20.74 16.65
C LEU A 399 -7.84 -19.75 15.59
N ARG A 400 -7.58 -18.44 15.72
CA ARG A 400 -7.75 -17.49 14.60
C ARG A 400 -6.41 -16.90 14.15
N ASN A 401 -6.22 -16.89 12.84
CA ASN A 401 -5.21 -16.15 12.08
C ASN A 401 -3.74 -16.53 12.35
N ASN A 402 -3.47 -17.73 12.86
CA ASN A 402 -2.12 -18.30 12.97
C ASN A 402 -1.46 -18.33 11.57
N ASP A 403 -0.23 -17.83 11.46
CA ASP A 403 0.48 -17.74 10.16
C ASP A 403 1.11 -19.08 9.83
N LEU A 404 0.89 -19.57 8.60
CA LEU A 404 1.62 -20.68 8.02
C LEU A 404 2.57 -20.13 6.96
N HIS A 405 3.86 -20.41 7.12
CA HIS A 405 4.86 -20.16 6.09
C HIS A 405 5.55 -21.47 5.70
N SER A 406 5.79 -21.65 4.41
CA SER A 406 6.53 -22.80 3.88
C SER A 406 7.58 -22.39 2.87
N TYR A 407 8.67 -23.16 2.85
CA TYR A 407 9.74 -23.08 1.87
C TYR A 407 10.06 -24.48 1.36
N VAL A 408 10.16 -24.64 0.03
CA VAL A 408 10.37 -25.94 -0.60
C VAL A 408 11.47 -25.88 -1.64
N VAL A 409 12.40 -26.83 -1.56
CA VAL A 409 13.50 -26.98 -2.54
C VAL A 409 13.11 -28.08 -3.52
N ALA A 410 12.61 -27.69 -4.70
CA ALA A 410 12.03 -28.60 -5.69
C ALA A 410 13.00 -29.72 -6.13
N ASN A 411 14.29 -29.40 -6.33
CA ASN A 411 15.31 -30.38 -6.73
C ASN A 411 15.64 -31.44 -5.65
N ASP A 412 15.19 -31.26 -4.40
CA ASP A 412 15.50 -32.14 -3.27
C ASP A 412 14.23 -32.76 -2.66
N GLY A 413 13.03 -32.33 -3.10
CA GLY A 413 11.76 -32.71 -2.50
C GLY A 413 11.62 -32.31 -1.01
N ARG A 414 12.50 -31.44 -0.49
CA ARG A 414 12.49 -31.02 0.92
C ARG A 414 11.56 -29.84 1.13
N ALA A 415 10.50 -30.10 1.91
CA ALA A 415 9.55 -29.09 2.35
C ALA A 415 9.77 -28.77 3.84
N TYR A 416 9.83 -27.47 4.14
CA TYR A 416 9.91 -26.91 5.48
C TYR A 416 8.64 -26.09 5.73
N VAL A 417 7.98 -26.30 6.87
CA VAL A 417 6.74 -25.60 7.24
C VAL A 417 6.86 -25.12 8.68
N ALA A 418 6.48 -23.87 8.92
CA ALA A 418 6.39 -23.27 10.24
C ALA A 418 4.99 -22.67 10.45
N ILE A 419 4.42 -22.86 11.64
CA ILE A 419 3.13 -22.26 12.03
C ILE A 419 3.30 -21.46 13.32
N SER A 420 3.02 -20.16 13.26
CA SER A 420 3.20 -19.17 14.35
C SER A 420 2.07 -19.20 15.38
N ASN A 421 2.27 -18.48 16.50
CA ASN A 421 1.23 -18.10 17.46
C ASN A 421 0.45 -19.28 18.09
N ILE A 422 1.01 -20.50 18.06
CA ILE A 422 0.34 -21.71 18.50
C ILE A 422 0.22 -21.72 20.04
N PRO A 423 -1.00 -21.89 20.61
CA PRO A 423 -1.18 -21.95 22.06
C PRO A 423 -0.42 -23.13 22.69
N LYS A 424 0.18 -22.89 23.85
CA LYS A 424 0.98 -23.87 24.61
C LYS A 424 0.18 -25.11 25.05
N SER A 425 -1.15 -24.98 25.09
CA SER A 425 -2.12 -26.03 25.39
C SER A 425 -2.43 -26.98 24.23
N VAL A 426 -2.09 -26.64 22.98
CA VAL A 426 -2.36 -27.47 21.79
C VAL A 426 -1.09 -27.78 20.98
N GLY A 427 -0.05 -26.95 21.07
CA GLY A 427 1.24 -27.13 20.38
C GLY A 427 1.87 -28.52 20.51
N PRO A 428 1.99 -29.10 21.72
CA PRO A 428 2.54 -30.45 21.89
C PRO A 428 1.71 -31.53 21.17
N SER A 429 0.38 -31.40 21.18
CA SER A 429 -0.58 -32.32 20.54
C SER A 429 -0.66 -32.17 19.01
N LEU A 430 -0.18 -31.05 18.45
CA LEU A 430 -0.09 -30.88 16.99
C LEU A 430 1.13 -31.61 16.38
N GLN A 431 2.15 -31.95 17.17
CA GLN A 431 3.39 -32.56 16.66
C GLN A 431 3.22 -33.85 15.82
N PRO A 432 2.24 -34.76 16.07
CA PRO A 432 1.99 -35.91 15.18
C PRO A 432 1.53 -35.53 13.76
N LEU A 433 1.03 -34.30 13.54
CA LEU A 433 0.40 -33.84 12.29
C LEU A 433 1.39 -33.25 11.27
N SER A 434 2.55 -33.90 11.04
CA SER A 434 3.45 -33.50 9.94
C SER A 434 2.74 -33.43 8.57
N SER A 435 1.67 -34.21 8.40
CA SER A 435 0.73 -34.16 7.27
C SER A 435 0.13 -32.79 6.93
N LEU A 436 0.11 -31.83 7.87
CA LEU A 436 -0.31 -30.44 7.60
C LEU A 436 0.60 -29.79 6.57
N GLY A 437 1.91 -30.04 6.68
CA GLY A 437 2.89 -29.73 5.64
C GLY A 437 3.05 -30.83 4.57
N GLY A 438 2.60 -32.05 4.84
CA GLY A 438 2.75 -33.20 3.94
C GLY A 438 2.14 -33.01 2.54
N ILE A 439 1.04 -32.24 2.40
CA ILE A 439 0.47 -31.92 1.08
C ILE A 439 1.39 -31.02 0.25
N ILE A 440 2.12 -30.11 0.90
CA ILE A 440 3.11 -29.23 0.29
C ILE A 440 4.32 -30.06 -0.16
N GLY A 441 4.74 -31.01 0.69
CA GLY A 441 5.75 -32.00 0.36
C GLY A 441 5.37 -32.90 -0.82
N TRP A 442 4.11 -33.34 -0.92
CA TRP A 442 3.60 -34.10 -2.06
C TRP A 442 3.48 -33.26 -3.35
N ALA A 443 3.01 -32.02 -3.24
CA ALA A 443 2.88 -31.10 -4.37
C ALA A 443 4.23 -30.89 -5.07
N PHE A 444 5.31 -30.73 -4.30
CA PHE A 444 6.67 -30.51 -4.81
C PHE A 444 7.61 -31.69 -4.52
N ALA A 445 7.10 -32.92 -4.52
CA ALA A 445 7.91 -34.13 -4.38
C ALA A 445 8.89 -34.30 -5.55
N LEU A 446 10.06 -34.89 -5.28
CA LEU A 446 11.02 -35.25 -6.32
C LEU A 446 10.45 -36.35 -7.22
N GLN A 447 10.37 -36.09 -8.53
CA GLN A 447 9.76 -36.98 -9.51
C GLN A 447 10.73 -38.08 -9.97
N GLN A 448 10.30 -39.35 -9.90
CA GLN A 448 10.95 -40.43 -10.64
C GLN A 448 10.50 -40.45 -12.11
N PRO A 449 11.33 -40.94 -13.05
CA PRO A 449 10.94 -41.05 -14.46
C PRO A 449 9.61 -41.80 -14.65
N GLY A 450 8.65 -41.17 -15.33
CA GLY A 450 7.30 -41.72 -15.54
C GLY A 450 6.27 -41.40 -14.45
N TYR A 451 6.65 -40.65 -13.41
CA TYR A 451 5.77 -40.21 -12.32
C TYR A 451 5.73 -38.69 -12.24
N GLN A 452 4.64 -38.15 -11.69
CA GLN A 452 4.41 -36.70 -11.59
C GLN A 452 4.04 -36.33 -10.14
N ASN A 453 4.64 -35.25 -9.64
CA ASN A 453 4.27 -34.70 -8.33
C ASN A 453 2.95 -33.93 -8.43
N GLY A 454 2.39 -33.54 -7.27
CA GLY A 454 1.10 -32.86 -7.25
C GLY A 454 1.08 -31.59 -8.11
N PHE A 455 2.10 -30.73 -8.03
CA PHE A 455 2.11 -29.47 -8.79
C PHE A 455 2.11 -29.69 -10.31
N SER A 456 2.79 -30.73 -10.82
CA SER A 456 2.69 -31.12 -12.24
C SER A 456 1.30 -31.62 -12.66
N LEU A 457 0.48 -32.13 -11.74
CA LEU A 457 -0.86 -32.68 -12.03
C LEU A 457 -1.99 -31.64 -11.91
N MET A 458 -1.91 -30.78 -10.89
CA MET A 458 -2.98 -29.85 -10.50
C MET A 458 -2.56 -28.37 -10.53
N GLY A 459 -1.26 -28.07 -10.58
CA GLY A 459 -0.73 -26.70 -10.47
C GLY A 459 -0.94 -26.11 -9.09
N GLY A 460 -1.24 -24.82 -9.04
CA GLY A 460 -1.37 -24.04 -7.82
C GLY A 460 -2.80 -23.98 -7.25
N VAL A 461 -3.81 -24.38 -8.02
CA VAL A 461 -5.22 -24.26 -7.65
C VAL A 461 -5.84 -25.63 -7.40
N PHE A 462 -6.04 -25.97 -6.13
CA PHE A 462 -6.64 -27.25 -5.71
C PHE A 462 -7.22 -27.16 -4.29
N SER A 463 -8.06 -28.12 -3.94
CA SER A 463 -8.58 -28.29 -2.57
C SER A 463 -8.23 -29.66 -2.01
N ARG A 464 -8.02 -29.74 -0.69
CA ARG A 464 -7.74 -30.95 0.08
C ARG A 464 -8.74 -31.04 1.22
N GLN A 465 -9.35 -32.22 1.39
CA GLN A 465 -10.06 -32.62 2.60
C GLN A 465 -9.35 -33.84 3.17
N ALA A 466 -9.08 -33.85 4.47
CA ALA A 466 -8.43 -34.97 5.14
C ALA A 466 -9.02 -35.24 6.53
N GLU A 467 -9.02 -36.51 6.91
CA GLU A 467 -9.45 -37.01 8.22
C GLU A 467 -8.31 -37.78 8.87
N VAL A 468 -8.13 -37.52 10.17
CA VAL A 468 -7.19 -38.21 11.05
C VAL A 468 -7.99 -38.90 12.14
N ILE A 469 -7.74 -40.19 12.37
CA ILE A 469 -8.33 -40.95 13.47
C ILE A 469 -7.21 -41.53 14.32
N PHE A 470 -7.04 -41.02 15.54
CA PHE A 470 -6.00 -41.44 16.46
C PHE A 470 -6.38 -42.74 17.17
N GLN A 471 -5.39 -43.58 17.47
CA GLN A 471 -5.56 -44.83 18.19
C GLN A 471 -4.67 -44.85 19.45
N PRO A 472 -5.16 -45.37 20.59
CA PRO A 472 -6.42 -46.10 20.78
C PRO A 472 -7.67 -45.23 21.09
N GLY A 473 -7.51 -43.91 21.30
CA GLY A 473 -8.58 -43.04 21.81
C GLY A 473 -9.73 -42.76 20.85
N ASN A 474 -9.57 -43.04 19.55
CA ASN A 474 -10.52 -42.75 18.48
C ASN A 474 -10.89 -41.25 18.34
N GLU A 475 -10.01 -40.37 18.81
CA GLU A 475 -10.10 -38.93 18.54
C GLU A 475 -10.03 -38.67 17.03
N ARG A 476 -10.86 -37.75 16.54
CA ARG A 476 -10.97 -37.44 15.10
C ARG A 476 -10.68 -35.97 14.83
N LEU A 477 -9.85 -35.69 13.84
CA LEU A 477 -9.59 -34.35 13.34
C LEU A 477 -9.89 -34.30 11.83
N SER A 478 -10.72 -33.33 11.43
CA SER A 478 -10.91 -32.88 10.06
C SER A 478 -9.92 -31.78 9.72
N ILE A 479 -9.39 -31.81 8.50
CA ILE A 479 -8.42 -30.84 7.97
C ILE A 479 -8.86 -30.46 6.56
N THR A 480 -9.28 -29.20 6.36
CA THR A 480 -9.60 -28.63 5.05
C THR A 480 -8.49 -27.68 4.63
N GLN A 481 -8.00 -27.79 3.39
CA GLN A 481 -7.02 -26.84 2.84
C GLN A 481 -7.40 -26.42 1.42
N GLN A 482 -7.41 -25.11 1.17
CA GLN A 482 -7.69 -24.53 -0.15
C GLN A 482 -6.44 -23.80 -0.65
N PHE A 483 -5.97 -24.16 -1.84
CA PHE A 483 -4.83 -23.52 -2.51
C PHE A 483 -5.35 -22.67 -3.66
N LYS A 484 -4.96 -21.38 -3.69
CA LYS A 484 -5.57 -20.35 -4.54
C LYS A 484 -4.70 -19.91 -5.72
N GLY A 485 -3.69 -20.70 -6.09
CA GLY A 485 -2.70 -20.32 -7.10
C GLY A 485 -1.49 -19.58 -6.52
N ILE A 486 -0.66 -19.07 -7.41
CA ILE A 486 0.50 -18.23 -7.11
C ILE A 486 0.07 -16.75 -7.15
N ASP A 487 0.46 -15.95 -6.15
CA ASP A 487 0.14 -14.53 -6.06
C ASP A 487 1.09 -13.62 -6.86
N GLU A 488 0.79 -12.32 -6.88
CA GLU A 488 1.60 -11.27 -7.54
C GLU A 488 3.03 -11.15 -6.97
N HIS A 489 3.33 -11.81 -5.84
CA HIS A 489 4.62 -11.84 -5.16
C HIS A 489 5.34 -13.19 -5.30
N ASP A 490 4.88 -14.09 -6.18
CA ASP A 490 5.46 -15.42 -6.43
C ASP A 490 5.35 -16.38 -5.22
N HIS A 491 4.34 -16.20 -4.35
CA HIS A 491 4.00 -17.11 -3.27
C HIS A 491 2.78 -17.97 -3.61
N LEU A 492 2.81 -19.27 -3.28
CA LEU A 492 1.58 -20.08 -3.30
C LEU A 492 0.71 -19.76 -2.08
N VAL A 493 -0.55 -19.41 -2.30
CA VAL A 493 -1.47 -19.01 -1.22
C VAL A 493 -2.30 -20.20 -0.74
N VAL A 494 -2.29 -20.45 0.58
CA VAL A 494 -3.05 -21.54 1.21
C VAL A 494 -3.92 -21.06 2.39
N SER A 495 -5.18 -21.47 2.41
CA SER A 495 -6.04 -21.41 3.60
C SER A 495 -6.10 -22.80 4.23
N THR A 496 -5.95 -22.91 5.55
CA THR A 496 -6.04 -24.17 6.31
C THR A 496 -7.03 -24.03 7.45
N GLU A 497 -7.91 -25.02 7.58
CA GLU A 497 -8.91 -25.12 8.64
C GLU A 497 -8.83 -26.48 9.34
N LEU A 498 -8.92 -26.48 10.67
CA LEU A 498 -8.82 -27.66 11.54
C LEU A 498 -10.07 -27.77 12.42
N ASP A 499 -10.77 -28.89 12.44
CA ASP A 499 -11.90 -29.11 13.37
C ASP A 499 -11.89 -30.51 13.98
N GLY A 500 -12.14 -30.61 15.29
CA GLY A 500 -12.27 -31.90 15.98
C GLY A 500 -11.36 -32.03 17.21
N ARG A 501 -10.89 -33.25 17.49
CA ARG A 501 -10.21 -33.63 18.73
C ARG A 501 -8.84 -34.26 18.46
N LEU A 502 -7.87 -33.88 19.29
CA LEU A 502 -6.51 -34.43 19.35
C LEU A 502 -6.27 -35.19 20.65
N PRO A 503 -5.40 -36.22 20.64
CA PRO A 503 -4.91 -36.83 21.87
C PRO A 503 -4.07 -35.82 22.66
N GLU A 504 -4.11 -35.92 23.99
CA GLU A 504 -3.27 -35.12 24.88
C GLU A 504 -1.81 -35.62 24.84
N ILE A 505 -0.87 -34.67 24.71
CA ILE A 505 0.58 -34.88 24.73
C ILE A 505 1.18 -33.90 25.76
N PRO A 506 1.99 -34.37 26.74
CA PRO A 506 2.54 -33.49 27.76
C PRO A 506 3.43 -32.36 27.22
N LEU A 507 3.40 -31.21 27.88
CA LEU A 507 4.27 -30.08 27.53
C LEU A 507 5.75 -30.44 27.76
N GLY A 508 6.56 -30.34 26.71
CA GLY A 508 7.95 -30.75 26.71
C GLY A 508 8.22 -32.16 26.17
N SER A 509 7.18 -32.97 25.90
CA SER A 509 7.35 -34.23 25.16
C SER A 509 7.71 -33.96 23.69
N SER A 510 8.68 -34.70 23.17
CA SER A 510 9.06 -34.68 21.75
C SER A 510 8.40 -35.83 21.00
N VAL A 511 8.01 -35.60 19.75
CA VAL A 511 7.38 -36.61 18.89
C VAL A 511 8.30 -36.97 17.74
N GLN A 512 8.49 -38.28 17.53
CA GLN A 512 9.24 -38.85 16.41
C GLN A 512 8.29 -39.62 15.51
N ILE A 513 8.40 -39.41 14.20
CA ILE A 513 7.58 -40.07 13.18
C ILE A 513 8.53 -40.84 12.27
N ASN A 514 8.32 -42.15 12.14
CA ASN A 514 9.16 -42.99 11.28
C ASN A 514 8.92 -42.67 9.79
N PRO A 515 9.93 -42.84 8.91
CA PRO A 515 9.75 -42.72 7.46
C PRO A 515 8.60 -43.62 6.99
N TYR A 516 7.70 -43.07 6.17
CA TYR A 516 6.49 -43.77 5.75
C TYR A 516 6.31 -43.72 4.23
N LYS A 517 5.47 -44.63 3.73
CA LYS A 517 5.05 -44.69 2.34
C LYS A 517 3.54 -44.54 2.27
N GLU A 518 3.08 -43.81 1.27
CA GLU A 518 1.68 -43.45 1.09
C GLU A 518 1.29 -43.60 -0.38
N ILE A 519 0.16 -44.25 -0.63
CA ILE A 519 -0.30 -44.59 -1.97
C ILE A 519 -1.34 -43.56 -2.38
N TYR A 520 -1.08 -42.86 -3.48
CA TYR A 520 -1.99 -41.88 -4.09
C TYR A 520 -2.64 -42.53 -5.30
N GLN A 521 -3.95 -42.72 -5.25
CA GLN A 521 -4.76 -43.24 -6.35
C GLN A 521 -5.34 -42.05 -7.14
N ASN A 522 -5.11 -42.04 -8.46
CA ASN A 522 -5.54 -40.95 -9.34
C ASN A 522 -6.73 -41.40 -10.21
N ASN A 523 -7.82 -40.64 -10.15
CA ASN A 523 -9.04 -40.87 -10.93
C ASN A 523 -9.68 -39.54 -11.32
N LYS A 524 -9.30 -38.99 -12.49
CA LYS A 524 -9.91 -37.84 -13.19
C LYS A 524 -10.42 -36.71 -12.26
N ASN A 525 -9.59 -35.69 -12.04
CA ASN A 525 -9.87 -34.55 -11.14
C ASN A 525 -9.98 -34.90 -9.63
N LEU A 526 -9.89 -36.18 -9.27
CA LEU A 526 -9.89 -36.66 -7.90
C LEU A 526 -8.65 -37.52 -7.63
N ILE A 527 -7.90 -37.18 -6.58
CA ILE A 527 -6.81 -38.00 -6.05
C ILE A 527 -7.15 -38.38 -4.60
N THR A 528 -7.14 -39.68 -4.30
CA THR A 528 -7.44 -40.20 -2.96
C THR A 528 -6.24 -40.95 -2.38
N SER A 529 -6.13 -40.92 -1.06
CA SER A 529 -5.08 -41.66 -0.35
C SER A 529 -5.51 -42.06 1.06
N SER A 530 -5.02 -43.21 1.52
CA SER A 530 -5.12 -43.62 2.92
C SER A 530 -3.84 -44.31 3.37
N SER A 531 -3.46 -44.07 4.62
CA SER A 531 -2.22 -44.51 5.23
C SER A 531 -2.45 -44.72 6.72
N ASN A 532 -1.89 -45.79 7.31
CA ASN A 532 -1.81 -45.94 8.76
C ASN A 532 -0.37 -45.65 9.17
N ARG A 533 -0.19 -44.81 10.20
CA ARG A 533 1.13 -44.30 10.57
C ARG A 533 1.34 -44.33 12.08
N ASP A 534 2.54 -44.74 12.48
CA ASP A 534 2.95 -44.84 13.88
C ASP A 534 3.84 -43.65 14.26
N TYR A 535 3.66 -43.13 15.46
CA TYR A 535 4.44 -42.03 16.04
C TYR A 535 4.81 -42.35 17.49
N THR A 536 6.04 -42.02 17.87
CA THR A 536 6.57 -42.25 19.21
C THR A 536 6.65 -40.92 19.97
N ILE A 537 6.03 -40.89 21.15
CA ILE A 537 6.09 -39.78 22.11
C ILE A 537 7.20 -40.11 23.11
N ASN A 538 8.21 -39.24 23.20
CA ASN A 538 9.26 -39.31 24.21
C ASN A 538 9.01 -38.20 25.23
N SER A 539 8.64 -38.57 26.47
CA SER A 539 8.21 -37.63 27.50
C SER A 539 9.33 -37.18 28.45
N PRO A 540 9.20 -36.02 29.14
CA PRO A 540 10.25 -35.47 30.01
C PRO A 540 10.64 -36.36 31.21
N ASP A 541 9.79 -37.32 31.58
CA ASP A 541 10.03 -38.31 32.63
C ASP A 541 10.84 -39.53 32.14
N GLY A 542 11.20 -39.58 30.85
CA GLY A 542 11.90 -40.69 30.22
C GLY A 542 10.97 -41.83 29.75
N THR A 543 9.65 -41.66 29.83
CA THR A 543 8.71 -42.63 29.24
C THR A 543 8.65 -42.49 27.72
N VAL A 544 8.47 -43.62 27.04
CA VAL A 544 8.41 -43.74 25.59
C VAL A 544 7.12 -44.48 25.23
N GLU A 545 6.21 -43.82 24.53
CA GLU A 545 4.91 -44.38 24.14
C GLU A 545 4.75 -44.33 22.61
N THR A 546 4.53 -45.47 21.96
CA THR A 546 4.15 -45.52 20.54
C THR A 546 2.63 -45.52 20.42
N ARG A 547 2.09 -44.54 19.69
CA ARG A 547 0.68 -44.47 19.27
C ARG A 547 0.60 -44.49 17.74
N SER A 548 -0.59 -44.62 17.19
CA SER A 548 -0.80 -44.59 15.74
C SER A 548 -2.00 -43.73 15.35
N TYR A 549 -2.07 -43.36 14.08
CA TYR A 549 -3.26 -42.77 13.48
C TYR A 549 -3.55 -43.35 12.10
N GLN A 550 -4.83 -43.49 11.80
CA GLN A 550 -5.31 -43.68 10.44
C GLN A 550 -5.47 -42.32 9.79
N TRP A 551 -4.92 -42.19 8.58
CA TRP A 551 -5.00 -41.02 7.72
C TRP A 551 -5.85 -41.36 6.49
N ARG A 552 -6.77 -40.47 6.13
CA ARG A 552 -7.54 -40.49 4.87
C ARG A 552 -7.52 -39.09 4.28
N GLN A 553 -7.30 -38.96 2.98
CA GLN A 553 -7.38 -37.68 2.29
C GLN A 553 -7.91 -37.80 0.87
N THR A 554 -8.53 -36.71 0.43
CA THR A 554 -9.11 -36.48 -0.89
C THR A 554 -8.61 -35.13 -1.38
N VAL A 555 -8.10 -35.08 -2.62
CA VAL A 555 -7.62 -33.88 -3.30
C VAL A 555 -8.44 -33.69 -4.58
N THR A 556 -9.01 -32.50 -4.75
CA THR A 556 -9.83 -32.10 -5.90
C THR A 556 -9.17 -30.96 -6.66
N PHE A 557 -9.13 -31.08 -7.99
CA PHE A 557 -8.48 -30.14 -8.91
C PHE A 557 -9.13 -30.19 -10.29
N GLN A 558 -8.77 -29.27 -11.20
CA GLN A 558 -9.35 -29.22 -12.55
C GLN A 558 -8.26 -29.39 -13.62
N SER A 559 -8.09 -30.61 -14.15
CA SER A 559 -7.26 -30.86 -15.33
C SER A 559 -7.94 -30.35 -16.61
N CYS A 560 -7.17 -30.24 -17.70
CA CYS A 560 -7.75 -29.93 -19.01
C CYS A 560 -8.58 -31.12 -19.53
N PRO A 561 -9.83 -30.92 -20.02
CA PRO A 561 -10.67 -32.02 -20.48
C PRO A 561 -10.41 -32.48 -21.92
N HIS A 562 -9.62 -31.72 -22.70
CA HIS A 562 -9.41 -31.98 -24.14
C HIS A 562 -8.10 -32.73 -24.46
N ASP A 563 -7.17 -32.82 -23.51
CA ASP A 563 -5.87 -33.45 -23.73
C ASP A 563 -5.84 -34.90 -23.25
N GLU A 564 -5.76 -35.85 -24.18
CA GLU A 564 -5.59 -37.27 -23.82
C GLU A 564 -4.18 -37.58 -23.29
N ALA A 565 -3.17 -36.73 -23.52
CA ALA A 565 -1.81 -36.96 -23.03
C ALA A 565 -1.71 -36.83 -21.50
N THR A 566 -2.52 -35.99 -20.86
CA THR A 566 -2.63 -35.91 -19.39
C THR A 566 -3.28 -37.15 -18.76
N MET A 567 -3.83 -38.08 -19.55
CA MET A 567 -4.17 -39.43 -19.07
C MET A 567 -2.95 -40.36 -18.87
N ALA A 568 -1.72 -39.90 -19.17
CA ALA A 568 -0.49 -40.66 -18.97
C ALA A 568 -0.01 -40.74 -17.50
N ALA A 569 -0.61 -39.97 -16.58
CA ALA A 569 -0.31 -40.07 -15.16
C ALA A 569 -0.71 -41.46 -14.61
N PRO A 570 0.18 -42.22 -13.94
CA PRO A 570 -0.17 -43.54 -13.43
C PRO A 570 -1.37 -43.49 -12.47
N SER A 571 -2.31 -44.42 -12.64
CA SER A 571 -3.52 -44.52 -11.81
C SER A 571 -3.22 -44.80 -10.33
N THR A 572 -1.99 -45.17 -10.00
CA THR A 572 -1.48 -45.30 -8.64
C THR A 572 -0.01 -44.88 -8.61
N GLN A 573 0.34 -43.98 -7.69
CA GLN A 573 1.71 -43.51 -7.45
C GLN A 573 2.06 -43.66 -5.96
N GLN A 574 3.30 -44.02 -5.63
CA GLN A 574 3.74 -44.15 -4.23
C GLN A 574 4.59 -42.93 -3.83
N LEU A 575 4.08 -42.15 -2.88
CA LEU A 575 4.88 -41.15 -2.16
C LEU A 575 5.71 -41.87 -1.10
N SER A 576 7.00 -41.55 -1.04
CA SER A 576 7.90 -41.95 0.06
C SER A 576 8.32 -40.68 0.80
N VAL A 577 8.15 -40.68 2.12
CA VAL A 577 8.41 -39.52 2.99
C VAL A 577 9.47 -39.89 4.01
N ASP A 578 10.66 -39.31 3.83
CA ASP A 578 11.88 -39.57 4.61
C ASP A 578 12.27 -38.35 5.45
N GLN A 579 13.20 -38.53 6.39
CA GLN A 579 13.82 -37.44 7.19
C GLN A 579 12.82 -36.51 7.91
N ILE A 580 11.71 -37.08 8.41
CA ILE A 580 10.66 -36.32 9.09
C ILE A 580 11.19 -35.77 10.41
N PHE A 581 11.20 -34.45 10.53
CA PHE A 581 11.53 -33.73 11.77
C PHE A 581 10.33 -32.89 12.21
N VAL A 582 10.03 -32.93 13.51
CA VAL A 582 8.99 -32.10 14.13
C VAL A 582 9.51 -31.52 15.43
N MET A 583 9.16 -30.26 15.70
CA MET A 583 9.50 -29.58 16.95
C MET A 583 8.44 -28.50 17.28
N PHE A 584 7.93 -28.51 18.50
CA PHE A 584 7.18 -27.38 19.06
C PHE A 584 8.08 -26.55 20.00
N ASP A 585 8.26 -25.27 19.67
CA ASP A 585 8.99 -24.30 20.48
C ASP A 585 8.01 -23.55 21.41
N ASN A 586 8.10 -23.86 22.71
CA ASN A 586 7.32 -23.25 23.77
C ASN A 586 7.75 -21.80 24.09
N GLY A 587 8.96 -21.38 23.72
CA GLY A 587 9.40 -19.99 23.86
C GLY A 587 8.73 -19.10 22.82
N ASN A 588 8.87 -19.47 21.55
CA ASN A 588 8.40 -18.68 20.40
C ASN A 588 6.98 -19.03 19.91
N GLN A 589 6.25 -19.92 20.63
CA GLN A 589 4.91 -20.41 20.27
C GLN A 589 4.83 -20.92 18.81
N LEU A 590 5.87 -21.63 18.38
CA LEU A 590 6.14 -21.92 16.98
C LEU A 590 6.28 -23.43 16.79
N ILE A 591 5.45 -24.03 15.94
CA ILE A 591 5.62 -25.43 15.52
C ILE A 591 6.31 -25.49 14.16
N ARG A 592 7.25 -26.42 14.00
CA ARG A 592 8.01 -26.65 12.76
C ARG A 592 7.89 -28.09 12.32
N TYR A 593 7.64 -28.30 11.03
CA TYR A 593 7.69 -29.59 10.35
C TYR A 593 8.72 -29.51 9.20
N ALA A 594 9.51 -30.55 9.01
CA ALA A 594 10.36 -30.71 7.83
C ALA A 594 10.34 -32.17 7.36
N MET A 595 10.34 -32.41 6.05
CA MET A 595 10.37 -33.76 5.47
C MET A 595 10.88 -33.77 4.02
N SER A 596 11.45 -34.89 3.59
CA SER A 596 11.96 -35.15 2.23
C SER A 596 10.98 -36.04 1.48
N ASN A 597 10.53 -35.63 0.29
CA ASN A 597 9.39 -36.24 -0.41
C ASN A 597 9.77 -36.74 -1.81
N ARG A 598 9.42 -37.97 -2.16
CA ARG A 598 9.74 -38.62 -3.45
C ARG A 598 8.53 -39.36 -4.02
N ILE A 599 8.17 -39.16 -5.28
CA ILE A 599 7.04 -39.81 -5.94
C ILE A 599 7.53 -40.82 -7.00
N GLY A 600 7.09 -42.08 -6.91
CA GLY A 600 7.58 -43.14 -7.80
C GLY A 600 7.21 -44.58 -7.42
N THR A 601 8.13 -45.53 -7.64
CA THR A 601 7.97 -46.97 -7.38
C THR A 601 9.14 -47.61 -6.61
N LEU A 602 9.00 -48.91 -6.28
CA LEU A 602 9.99 -49.70 -5.54
C LEU A 602 11.33 -49.88 -6.32
N PRO A 603 12.46 -50.10 -5.62
CA PRO A 603 13.69 -49.40 -5.99
C PRO A 603 14.83 -50.26 -6.58
N GLU A 604 15.65 -49.61 -7.40
CA GLU A 604 17.12 -49.71 -7.30
C GLU A 604 17.69 -48.30 -7.05
N GLU A 605 18.68 -48.16 -6.17
CA GLU A 605 19.11 -46.85 -5.67
C GLU A 605 20.20 -46.20 -6.52
N ASN A 606 19.81 -45.27 -7.40
CA ASN A 606 20.75 -44.35 -8.05
C ASN A 606 21.16 -43.20 -7.10
N PRO A 607 22.42 -42.73 -7.09
CA PRO A 607 22.86 -41.59 -6.27
C PRO A 607 22.09 -40.28 -6.51
N CYS A 608 21.52 -40.05 -7.70
CA CYS A 608 20.61 -38.92 -7.94
C CYS A 608 19.37 -38.99 -7.03
N PHE A 609 18.72 -40.16 -6.94
CA PHE A 609 17.49 -40.33 -6.18
C PHE A 609 17.71 -40.24 -4.66
N THR A 610 18.93 -40.53 -4.18
CA THR A 610 19.26 -40.47 -2.74
C THR A 610 19.73 -39.10 -2.25
N GLY A 611 19.94 -38.12 -3.15
CA GLY A 611 20.49 -36.79 -2.82
C GLY A 611 21.99 -36.81 -2.47
N ARG A 612 22.71 -37.89 -2.80
CA ARG A 612 24.14 -38.09 -2.46
C ARG A 612 25.07 -38.02 -3.68
N HIS A 613 24.64 -37.33 -4.73
CA HIS A 613 25.32 -37.25 -6.03
C HIS A 613 26.46 -36.22 -6.08
N GLY A 614 26.40 -35.14 -5.30
CA GLY A 614 27.45 -34.10 -5.31
C GLY A 614 27.60 -33.42 -6.67
N CYS A 615 26.46 -33.01 -7.24
CA CYS A 615 26.40 -32.09 -8.38
C CYS A 615 26.34 -30.63 -7.87
N ASP A 616 26.48 -29.66 -8.77
CA ASP A 616 26.21 -28.25 -8.48
C ASP A 616 24.74 -28.02 -8.06
N ILE A 617 24.44 -26.94 -7.34
CA ILE A 617 23.05 -26.54 -7.04
C ILE A 617 22.28 -26.15 -8.31
N ASN A 618 22.99 -25.62 -9.31
CA ASN A 618 22.48 -25.27 -10.64
C ASN A 618 22.62 -26.44 -11.64
N ALA A 619 22.77 -27.69 -11.16
CA ALA A 619 22.88 -28.88 -11.99
C ALA A 619 21.76 -29.91 -11.73
N VAL A 620 21.18 -30.41 -12.82
CA VAL A 620 20.27 -31.55 -12.82
C VAL A 620 21.08 -32.85 -12.78
N CYS A 621 20.87 -33.67 -11.76
CA CYS A 621 21.43 -35.02 -11.70
C CYS A 621 20.61 -35.95 -12.60
N ARG A 622 21.15 -36.36 -13.76
CA ARG A 622 20.53 -37.40 -14.60
C ARG A 622 20.99 -38.79 -14.15
N PRO A 623 20.07 -39.68 -13.73
CA PRO A 623 20.39 -41.07 -13.46
C PRO A 623 20.67 -41.81 -14.77
N GLY A 624 21.70 -42.65 -14.78
CA GLY A 624 21.89 -43.73 -15.75
C GLY A 624 21.57 -45.09 -15.11
N ASP A 625 22.00 -46.17 -15.75
CA ASP A 625 21.69 -47.52 -15.30
C ASP A 625 22.24 -47.83 -13.88
N ALA A 626 21.37 -48.39 -13.03
CA ALA A 626 21.61 -48.71 -11.63
C ALA A 626 22.25 -47.55 -10.82
N LEU A 627 23.55 -47.66 -10.51
CA LEU A 627 24.31 -46.72 -9.67
C LEU A 627 25.00 -45.59 -10.45
N GLN A 628 25.00 -45.63 -11.79
CA GLN A 628 25.72 -44.66 -12.60
C GLN A 628 24.91 -43.36 -12.76
N PHE A 629 25.54 -42.19 -12.64
CA PHE A 629 24.87 -40.90 -12.82
C PHE A 629 25.75 -39.89 -13.53
N THR A 630 25.11 -38.89 -14.14
CA THR A 630 25.77 -37.74 -14.77
C THR A 630 25.12 -36.46 -14.27
N CYS A 631 25.92 -35.55 -13.71
CA CYS A 631 25.48 -34.18 -13.49
C CYS A 631 25.47 -33.44 -14.84
N GLN A 632 24.43 -32.65 -15.11
CA GLN A 632 24.37 -31.75 -16.25
C GLN A 632 23.87 -30.40 -15.75
N CYS A 633 24.43 -29.28 -16.21
CA CYS A 633 23.94 -27.97 -15.81
C CYS A 633 22.47 -27.76 -16.26
N ALA A 634 21.71 -26.99 -15.48
CA ALA A 634 20.34 -26.62 -15.83
C ALA A 634 20.29 -25.75 -17.10
N ALA A 635 19.09 -25.55 -17.66
CA ALA A 635 18.92 -24.60 -18.76
C ALA A 635 19.41 -23.19 -18.35
N GLY A 636 20.08 -22.49 -19.26
CA GLY A 636 20.76 -21.21 -18.99
C GLY A 636 22.10 -21.33 -18.24
N PHE A 637 22.61 -22.54 -17.96
CA PHE A 637 23.92 -22.77 -17.34
C PHE A 637 24.79 -23.74 -18.14
N THR A 638 26.11 -23.51 -18.18
CA THR A 638 27.12 -24.43 -18.73
C THR A 638 28.19 -24.79 -17.70
N GLY A 639 28.96 -25.85 -17.97
CA GLY A 639 29.97 -26.38 -17.06
C GLY A 639 30.07 -27.90 -17.12
N ASP A 640 30.69 -28.50 -16.09
CA ASP A 640 30.88 -29.95 -15.97
C ASP A 640 29.79 -30.66 -15.14
N GLY A 641 28.75 -29.91 -14.72
CA GLY A 641 27.68 -30.39 -13.83
C GLY A 641 28.04 -30.41 -12.34
N ARG A 642 29.31 -30.17 -11.97
CA ARG A 642 29.77 -29.97 -10.58
C ARG A 642 30.17 -28.53 -10.29
N TYR A 643 30.45 -27.77 -11.34
CA TYR A 643 30.59 -26.33 -11.32
C TYR A 643 29.85 -25.75 -12.53
N CYS A 644 28.68 -25.15 -12.28
CA CYS A 644 27.80 -24.61 -13.32
C CYS A 644 27.74 -23.08 -13.25
N HIS A 645 28.06 -22.45 -14.37
CA HIS A 645 28.11 -20.99 -14.54
C HIS A 645 27.09 -20.54 -15.58
N ASP A 646 26.64 -19.31 -15.43
CA ASP A 646 25.60 -18.67 -16.24
C ASP A 646 25.99 -18.55 -17.72
N VAL A 647 25.04 -18.77 -18.62
CA VAL A 647 25.22 -18.55 -20.06
C VAL A 647 24.67 -17.18 -20.42
N ASP A 648 25.56 -16.26 -20.81
CA ASP A 648 25.16 -14.94 -21.32
C ASP A 648 24.62 -15.09 -22.75
N GLU A 649 23.37 -15.53 -22.89
CA GLU A 649 22.74 -15.83 -24.19
C GLU A 649 22.64 -14.59 -25.08
N CYS A 650 22.58 -13.40 -24.47
CA CYS A 650 22.64 -12.10 -25.15
C CYS A 650 24.01 -11.84 -25.78
N ARG A 651 25.11 -12.37 -25.22
CA ARG A 651 26.44 -12.36 -25.85
C ARG A 651 26.67 -13.52 -26.81
N GLU A 652 26.28 -14.74 -26.43
CA GLU A 652 26.57 -15.94 -27.23
C GLU A 652 25.73 -16.03 -28.51
N SER A 653 24.54 -15.41 -28.55
CA SER A 653 23.71 -15.37 -29.75
C SER A 653 23.06 -13.99 -29.94
N PRO A 654 23.74 -13.03 -30.60
CA PRO A 654 23.32 -11.62 -30.79
C PRO A 654 22.05 -11.38 -31.64
N GLY A 655 21.17 -12.38 -31.77
CA GLY A 655 19.86 -12.32 -32.43
C GLY A 655 18.83 -13.23 -31.76
N VAL A 656 19.01 -13.52 -30.47
CA VAL A 656 18.07 -14.29 -29.63
C VAL A 656 16.73 -13.55 -29.43
N CYS A 657 16.81 -12.23 -29.33
CA CYS A 657 15.68 -11.32 -29.42
C CYS A 657 15.45 -10.90 -30.88
N GLY A 658 14.19 -10.68 -31.27
CA GLY A 658 13.84 -10.32 -32.64
C GLY A 658 14.23 -8.90 -33.03
N SER A 659 13.95 -8.53 -34.27
CA SER A 659 14.18 -7.17 -34.76
C SER A 659 13.49 -6.14 -33.86
N ASN A 660 14.22 -5.08 -33.50
CA ASN A 660 13.81 -4.00 -32.61
C ASN A 660 13.50 -4.44 -31.17
N ALA A 661 14.20 -5.47 -30.66
CA ALA A 661 14.24 -5.84 -29.25
C ALA A 661 15.67 -5.83 -28.68
N GLU A 662 15.82 -5.36 -27.45
CA GLU A 662 17.05 -5.41 -26.65
C GLU A 662 17.06 -6.66 -25.75
N CYS A 663 18.24 -7.20 -25.45
CA CYS A 663 18.43 -8.44 -24.70
C CYS A 663 19.09 -8.17 -23.35
N THR A 664 18.47 -8.59 -22.25
CA THR A 664 19.03 -8.53 -20.89
C THR A 664 19.24 -9.95 -20.34
N ASN A 665 20.49 -10.28 -19.99
CA ASN A 665 20.82 -11.56 -19.36
C ASN A 665 20.44 -11.60 -17.86
N LEU A 666 20.06 -12.77 -17.36
CA LEU A 666 19.78 -13.07 -15.94
C LEU A 666 20.35 -14.47 -15.61
N PRO A 667 20.68 -14.75 -14.33
CA PRO A 667 21.15 -16.08 -13.92
C PRO A 667 20.20 -17.22 -14.33
N GLY A 668 20.56 -17.99 -15.35
CA GLY A 668 19.79 -19.09 -15.91
C GLY A 668 18.77 -18.74 -17.01
N SER A 669 18.72 -17.49 -17.51
CA SER A 669 17.86 -17.10 -18.64
C SER A 669 18.08 -15.65 -19.13
N PHE A 670 17.87 -15.39 -20.40
CA PHE A 670 17.68 -14.03 -20.93
C PHE A 670 16.22 -13.55 -20.89
N ARG A 671 16.01 -12.23 -20.97
CA ARG A 671 14.73 -11.61 -21.38
C ARG A 671 14.91 -10.60 -22.50
N CYS A 672 13.87 -10.44 -23.33
CA CYS A 672 13.84 -9.48 -24.43
C CYS A 672 12.87 -8.33 -24.11
N GLU A 673 13.20 -7.11 -24.53
CA GLU A 673 12.37 -5.91 -24.35
C GLU A 673 12.28 -5.14 -25.68
N CYS A 674 11.07 -4.79 -26.15
CA CYS A 674 10.92 -4.04 -27.41
C CYS A 674 11.42 -2.59 -27.27
N LEU A 675 12.10 -2.09 -28.30
CA LEU A 675 12.48 -0.69 -28.40
C LEU A 675 11.25 0.22 -28.54
N ILE A 676 11.39 1.45 -28.05
CA ILE A 676 10.31 2.45 -28.00
C ILE A 676 9.70 2.67 -29.39
N GLY A 677 8.37 2.53 -29.49
CA GLY A 677 7.61 2.63 -30.75
C GLY A 677 7.15 1.29 -31.34
N PHE A 678 7.65 0.17 -30.81
CA PHE A 678 7.28 -1.17 -31.24
C PHE A 678 6.64 -1.98 -30.10
N MET A 679 5.70 -2.86 -30.44
CA MET A 679 5.04 -3.79 -29.50
C MET A 679 5.33 -5.24 -29.89
N PHE A 680 5.32 -6.16 -28.92
CA PHE A 680 5.52 -7.59 -29.21
C PHE A 680 4.38 -8.15 -30.09
N ALA A 681 4.77 -8.83 -31.17
CA ALA A 681 3.90 -9.70 -31.93
C ALA A 681 3.52 -10.94 -31.10
N GLY A 682 2.56 -11.73 -31.60
CA GLY A 682 2.05 -12.93 -30.92
C GLY A 682 3.08 -14.07 -30.70
N ASP A 683 4.33 -13.92 -31.15
CA ASP A 683 5.43 -14.84 -30.84
C ASP A 683 6.12 -14.53 -29.49
N GLY A 684 5.99 -13.30 -28.97
CA GLY A 684 6.70 -12.83 -27.79
C GLY A 684 8.21 -12.61 -28.00
N ARG A 685 8.66 -12.41 -29.24
CA ARG A 685 10.08 -12.15 -29.58
C ARG A 685 10.28 -11.09 -30.67
N THR A 686 9.34 -10.93 -31.60
CA THR A 686 9.43 -9.97 -32.70
C THR A 686 8.63 -8.71 -32.36
N CYS A 687 9.19 -7.53 -32.61
CA CYS A 687 8.54 -6.25 -32.31
C CYS A 687 8.01 -5.56 -33.59
N ILE A 688 6.75 -5.15 -33.59
CA ILE A 688 6.02 -4.55 -34.73
C ILE A 688 5.59 -3.11 -34.44
N GLU A 689 5.56 -2.27 -35.48
CA GLU A 689 5.22 -0.84 -35.36
C GLU A 689 3.74 -0.61 -35.05
N GLU A 690 3.45 0.36 -34.17
CA GLU A 690 2.10 0.76 -33.80
C GLU A 690 1.62 1.96 -34.65
N ASN A 691 0.53 1.77 -35.40
CA ASN A 691 0.08 2.72 -36.41
C ASN A 691 -0.73 3.89 -35.79
N ARG A 692 -0.03 4.86 -35.19
CA ARG A 692 -0.59 5.98 -34.42
C ARG A 692 -1.06 7.18 -35.29
N PRO A 693 -2.02 8.01 -34.81
CA PRO A 693 -2.36 9.28 -35.44
C PRO A 693 -1.15 10.23 -35.46
N VAL A 694 -0.98 10.97 -36.56
CA VAL A 694 0.28 11.68 -36.85
C VAL A 694 0.26 13.13 -36.35
N ASP A 695 1.20 13.45 -35.47
CA ASP A 695 1.48 14.84 -35.06
C ASP A 695 2.20 15.60 -36.18
N HIS A 696 1.55 16.66 -36.69
CA HIS A 696 2.07 17.52 -37.75
C HIS A 696 3.18 18.47 -37.27
N CYS A 697 3.23 18.82 -35.98
CA CYS A 697 4.33 19.56 -35.38
C CYS A 697 5.60 18.69 -35.35
N GLN A 698 5.50 17.46 -34.81
CA GLN A 698 6.65 16.53 -34.74
C GLN A 698 7.18 16.15 -36.13
N ARG A 699 6.31 16.01 -37.13
CA ARG A 699 6.71 15.68 -38.51
C ARG A 699 7.27 16.89 -39.30
N GLY A 700 7.27 18.10 -38.74
CA GLY A 700 7.65 19.31 -39.48
C GLY A 700 6.72 19.64 -40.66
N SER A 701 5.51 19.07 -40.67
CA SER A 701 4.49 19.25 -41.72
C SER A 701 3.44 20.27 -41.29
N HIS A 702 3.92 21.42 -40.80
CA HIS A 702 3.15 22.55 -40.28
C HIS A 702 3.67 23.87 -40.89
N ASP A 703 2.89 24.94 -40.78
CA ASP A 703 3.10 26.22 -41.46
C ASP A 703 3.08 27.43 -40.50
N CYS A 704 3.70 27.25 -39.34
CA CYS A 704 4.04 28.33 -38.39
C CYS A 704 5.28 29.13 -38.85
N ASP A 705 5.63 30.23 -38.17
CA ASP A 705 6.94 30.88 -38.36
C ASP A 705 8.08 29.93 -37.90
N ILE A 706 9.32 30.30 -38.19
CA ILE A 706 10.50 29.48 -37.87
C ILE A 706 10.58 29.14 -36.36
N PRO A 707 11.11 27.96 -35.96
CA PRO A 707 11.13 27.50 -34.57
C PRO A 707 11.85 28.44 -33.59
N GLU A 708 12.69 29.34 -34.09
CA GLU A 708 13.40 30.38 -33.35
C GLU A 708 12.49 31.53 -32.89
N ARG A 709 11.26 31.64 -33.43
CA ARG A 709 10.29 32.71 -33.11
C ARG A 709 8.86 32.23 -32.85
N ALA A 710 8.51 31.01 -33.27
CA ALA A 710 7.17 30.45 -33.07
C ALA A 710 7.21 28.97 -32.62
N ARG A 711 6.18 28.59 -31.86
CA ARG A 711 5.92 27.25 -31.34
C ARG A 711 4.65 26.68 -31.98
N CYS A 712 4.78 25.49 -32.56
CA CYS A 712 3.66 24.64 -32.95
C CYS A 712 3.12 23.88 -31.73
N SER A 713 1.80 23.70 -31.64
CA SER A 713 1.15 22.88 -30.60
C SER A 713 0.07 21.98 -31.21
N TYR A 714 0.22 20.68 -31.02
CA TYR A 714 -0.71 19.65 -31.49
C TYR A 714 -2.01 19.66 -30.68
N SER A 715 -3.16 19.63 -31.35
CA SER A 715 -4.50 19.70 -30.74
C SER A 715 -5.32 18.40 -30.90
N GLY A 716 -4.71 17.34 -31.43
CA GLY A 716 -5.33 16.02 -31.59
C GLY A 716 -5.90 15.76 -32.99
N GLY A 717 -6.11 14.49 -33.34
CA GLY A 717 -6.73 14.10 -34.61
C GLY A 717 -6.04 14.63 -35.88
N SER A 718 -4.71 14.77 -35.86
CA SER A 718 -3.88 15.42 -36.91
C SER A 718 -4.02 16.95 -37.02
N ALA A 719 -4.68 17.64 -36.08
CA ALA A 719 -4.76 19.10 -36.03
C ALA A 719 -3.63 19.75 -35.20
N PHE A 720 -3.27 20.99 -35.52
CA PHE A 720 -2.25 21.78 -34.82
C PHE A 720 -2.56 23.28 -34.84
N ASP A 721 -1.91 24.03 -33.96
CA ASP A 721 -1.98 25.48 -33.81
C ASP A 721 -0.57 26.11 -33.71
N CYS A 722 -0.45 27.44 -33.88
CA CYS A 722 0.81 28.17 -33.94
C CYS A 722 0.80 29.41 -33.01
N SER A 723 1.86 29.61 -32.22
CA SER A 723 1.99 30.74 -31.28
C SER A 723 3.38 31.37 -31.33
N CYS A 724 3.52 32.69 -31.14
CA CYS A 724 4.85 33.32 -31.05
C CYS A 724 5.54 32.99 -29.71
N LEU A 725 6.87 32.93 -29.72
CA LEU A 725 7.69 32.77 -28.52
C LEU A 725 7.80 34.07 -27.72
N PRO A 726 8.08 34.02 -26.41
CA PRO A 726 8.44 35.20 -25.61
C PRO A 726 9.58 36.00 -26.25
N GLY A 727 9.54 37.32 -26.12
CA GLY A 727 10.41 38.25 -26.86
C GLY A 727 9.95 38.54 -28.30
N PHE A 728 8.95 37.82 -28.82
CA PHE A 728 8.38 38.06 -30.15
C PHE A 728 6.86 38.33 -30.11
N VAL A 729 6.39 39.19 -31.01
CA VAL A 729 4.97 39.56 -31.19
C VAL A 729 4.49 39.28 -32.61
N GLY A 730 3.29 38.72 -32.76
CA GLY A 730 2.75 38.30 -34.05
C GLY A 730 1.55 37.37 -33.93
N ASP A 731 1.23 36.65 -35.01
CA ASP A 731 0.09 35.73 -35.17
C ASP A 731 0.50 34.23 -35.13
N GLY A 732 1.70 33.93 -34.63
CA GLY A 732 2.29 32.58 -34.64
C GLY A 732 2.82 32.12 -36.00
N ARG A 733 2.55 32.86 -37.08
CA ARG A 733 2.94 32.57 -38.47
C ARG A 733 3.88 33.63 -39.04
N VAL A 734 3.85 34.84 -38.47
CA VAL A 734 4.80 35.93 -38.69
C VAL A 734 5.07 36.62 -37.34
N CYS A 735 6.19 36.28 -36.70
CA CYS A 735 6.59 36.77 -35.38
C CYS A 735 7.78 37.74 -35.48
N ARG A 736 7.73 38.86 -34.74
CA ARG A 736 8.71 39.96 -34.80
C ARG A 736 9.29 40.28 -33.42
N ASP A 737 10.57 40.61 -33.42
CA ASP A 737 11.38 40.96 -32.25
C ASP A 737 10.83 42.18 -31.49
N VAL A 738 11.05 42.21 -30.18
CA VAL A 738 10.73 43.32 -29.27
C VAL A 738 12.04 43.88 -28.71
N ASP A 739 12.27 45.19 -28.82
CA ASP A 739 13.49 45.81 -28.29
C ASP A 739 13.26 46.36 -26.87
N GLU A 740 13.73 45.65 -25.85
CA GLU A 740 13.57 46.10 -24.45
C GLU A 740 14.61 47.14 -24.00
N CYS A 741 15.70 47.37 -24.76
CA CYS A 741 16.68 48.40 -24.40
C CYS A 741 16.12 49.83 -24.52
N HIS A 742 14.95 49.99 -25.14
CA HIS A 742 14.16 51.23 -25.11
C HIS A 742 13.45 51.50 -23.75
N GLN A 743 13.61 50.66 -22.73
CA GLN A 743 12.94 50.76 -21.43
C GLN A 743 13.87 50.90 -20.20
N ASP A 744 15.16 51.20 -20.39
CA ASP A 744 16.15 51.48 -19.31
C ASP A 744 16.25 50.39 -18.20
N LEU A 745 16.19 49.11 -18.58
CA LEU A 745 16.09 47.96 -17.65
C LEU A 745 17.42 47.49 -17.02
N CYS A 746 18.58 48.05 -17.40
CA CYS A 746 19.90 47.63 -16.90
C CYS A 746 20.36 48.37 -15.63
N HIS A 747 21.36 47.84 -14.93
CA HIS A 747 22.03 48.57 -13.85
C HIS A 747 22.64 49.87 -14.39
N ARG A 748 22.58 50.97 -13.62
CA ARG A 748 23.10 52.29 -14.05
C ARG A 748 24.60 52.31 -14.34
N ASP A 749 25.34 51.33 -13.81
CA ASP A 749 26.77 51.12 -14.08
C ASP A 749 27.02 49.92 -15.02
N ALA A 750 26.08 49.67 -15.94
CA ALA A 750 26.14 48.71 -17.05
C ALA A 750 25.55 49.32 -18.34
N PHE A 751 25.83 48.73 -19.50
CA PHE A 751 25.19 49.09 -20.78
C PHE A 751 24.24 47.99 -21.28
N CYS A 752 23.16 48.39 -21.96
CA CYS A 752 22.17 47.48 -22.57
C CYS A 752 22.57 47.11 -24.01
N SER A 753 22.19 45.91 -24.46
CA SER A 753 22.24 45.52 -25.87
C SER A 753 21.10 44.54 -26.19
N ASN A 754 20.27 44.89 -27.18
CA ASN A 754 19.16 44.06 -27.64
C ASN A 754 19.67 42.90 -28.54
N THR A 755 19.01 41.75 -28.47
CA THR A 755 19.25 40.56 -29.31
C THR A 755 17.92 39.89 -29.67
N PRO A 756 17.84 39.08 -30.74
CA PRO A 756 16.56 38.49 -31.15
C PRO A 756 15.90 37.65 -30.04
N GLY A 757 14.80 38.16 -29.49
CA GLY A 757 14.00 37.54 -28.43
C GLY A 757 14.44 37.82 -26.98
N SER A 758 15.46 38.66 -26.73
CA SER A 758 15.92 39.02 -25.37
C SER A 758 16.94 40.17 -25.42
N PHE A 759 17.15 40.88 -24.31
CA PHE A 759 18.29 41.81 -24.15
C PHE A 759 19.33 41.27 -23.15
N PHE A 760 20.54 41.85 -23.16
CA PHE A 760 21.54 41.65 -22.11
C PHE A 760 22.15 42.96 -21.62
N CYS A 761 22.62 42.93 -20.36
CA CYS A 761 23.30 44.04 -19.70
C CYS A 761 24.76 43.66 -19.42
N GLN A 762 25.71 44.60 -19.56
CA GLN A 762 27.12 44.35 -19.27
C GLN A 762 27.73 45.45 -18.39
N CYS A 763 28.25 45.07 -17.21
CA CYS A 763 28.89 45.98 -16.25
C CYS A 763 30.06 46.79 -16.86
N HIS A 764 30.23 48.03 -16.41
CA HIS A 764 31.38 48.86 -16.79
C HIS A 764 32.72 48.28 -16.25
N PRO A 765 33.85 48.52 -16.95
CA PRO A 765 35.16 48.04 -16.55
C PRO A 765 35.56 48.45 -15.12
N GLY A 766 36.09 47.50 -14.36
CA GLY A 766 36.47 47.68 -12.95
C GLY A 766 35.45 47.12 -11.94
N PHE A 767 34.27 46.72 -12.41
CA PHE A 767 33.27 46.01 -11.61
C PHE A 767 33.02 44.60 -12.18
N HIS A 768 32.76 43.63 -11.30
CA HIS A 768 32.36 42.27 -11.63
C HIS A 768 30.92 42.02 -11.18
N GLY A 769 30.15 41.30 -11.99
CA GLY A 769 28.72 41.10 -11.79
C GLY A 769 28.02 40.60 -13.05
N ASP A 770 26.69 40.61 -13.03
CA ASP A 770 25.79 40.05 -14.05
C ASP A 770 25.20 41.10 -15.00
N GLY A 771 25.59 42.38 -14.84
CA GLY A 771 25.02 43.52 -15.59
C GLY A 771 23.76 44.13 -14.95
N PHE A 772 23.16 43.46 -13.97
CA PHE A 772 22.03 43.95 -13.16
C PHE A 772 22.48 44.34 -11.73
N GLN A 773 23.60 43.80 -11.24
CA GLN A 773 24.38 44.27 -10.09
C GLN A 773 25.89 44.15 -10.38
N CYS A 774 26.68 45.17 -10.01
CA CYS A 774 28.12 45.24 -10.30
C CYS A 774 28.94 45.61 -9.04
N ARG A 775 30.04 44.90 -8.72
CA ARG A 775 30.81 45.02 -7.43
C ARG A 775 32.35 44.93 -7.61
N PRO A 776 33.18 45.50 -6.70
CA PRO A 776 34.66 45.40 -6.71
C PRO A 776 35.20 44.13 -6.01
N ALA A 777 36.47 43.75 -6.22
CA ALA A 777 36.98 42.40 -5.93
C ALA A 777 38.32 42.24 -5.15
N SER A 778 38.41 41.19 -4.33
CA SER A 778 39.61 40.56 -3.70
C SER A 778 39.20 39.19 -3.07
N SER A 779 40.04 38.27 -2.54
CA SER A 779 41.49 38.26 -2.28
C SER A 779 42.16 36.88 -2.59
N ALA A 780 42.56 36.05 -1.60
CA ALA A 780 43.26 34.74 -1.80
C ALA A 780 43.11 33.73 -0.62
N ARG A 781 43.63 32.49 -0.79
CA ARG A 781 43.37 31.26 0.01
C ARG A 781 44.53 30.77 0.91
N GLU A 782 44.24 29.97 1.94
CA GLU A 782 45.18 29.37 2.93
C GLU A 782 45.55 27.87 2.70
N LYS A 783 46.56 27.36 3.45
CA LYS A 783 47.16 25.99 3.41
C LYS A 783 46.55 24.95 4.39
N THR A 784 46.74 23.65 4.14
CA THR A 784 46.17 22.51 4.91
C THR A 784 47.04 22.04 6.11
N PRO A 785 46.59 21.08 6.94
CA PRO A 785 47.38 20.53 8.06
C PRO A 785 48.55 19.62 7.66
N CYS A 786 48.39 18.69 6.70
CA CYS A 786 49.49 17.78 6.32
C CYS A 786 50.63 18.55 5.66
N GLU A 787 50.31 19.57 4.86
CA GLU A 787 51.31 20.51 4.30
C GLU A 787 52.18 21.17 5.39
N ARG A 788 51.56 21.70 6.45
CA ARG A 788 52.26 22.32 7.59
C ARG A 788 53.15 21.32 8.31
N LEU A 789 52.67 20.10 8.54
CA LEU A 789 53.43 19.06 9.23
C LEU A 789 54.61 18.56 8.38
N ARG A 790 54.42 18.37 7.07
CA ARG A 790 55.48 18.05 6.11
C ARG A 790 56.55 19.14 6.04
N GLU A 791 56.15 20.42 5.98
CA GLU A 791 57.08 21.57 6.03
C GLU A 791 57.84 21.62 7.38
N SER A 792 57.20 21.28 8.50
CA SER A 792 57.88 21.24 9.81
C SER A 792 58.90 20.10 9.92
N ALA A 793 58.54 18.89 9.47
CA ALA A 793 59.38 17.69 9.59
C ALA A 793 60.67 17.78 8.75
N GLN A 794 60.63 18.45 7.60
CA GLN A 794 61.80 18.65 6.74
C GLN A 794 62.97 19.41 7.39
N THR A 795 62.76 20.05 8.54
CA THR A 795 63.82 20.78 9.27
C THR A 795 64.62 19.92 10.26
N SER A 796 64.30 18.63 10.44
CA SER A 796 64.95 17.75 11.42
C SER A 796 65.30 16.38 10.87
N ALA A 797 66.60 16.11 10.67
CA ALA A 797 67.14 14.92 9.99
C ALA A 797 67.00 13.57 10.72
N SER A 798 66.11 13.46 11.70
CA SER A 798 65.87 12.25 12.49
C SER A 798 64.41 12.08 12.95
N LEU A 799 63.45 12.75 12.30
CA LEU A 799 62.02 12.49 12.48
C LEU A 799 61.42 11.85 11.24
N PHE A 800 60.32 11.12 11.45
CA PHE A 800 59.46 10.64 10.38
C PHE A 800 58.85 11.83 9.62
N VAL A 801 58.91 11.79 8.28
CA VAL A 801 58.28 12.81 7.42
C VAL A 801 56.97 12.22 6.87
N PRO A 802 55.81 12.83 7.17
CA PRO A 802 54.53 12.31 6.71
C PRO A 802 54.37 12.45 5.19
N GLN A 803 53.80 11.43 4.58
CA GLN A 803 53.38 11.41 3.18
C GLN A 803 52.00 12.08 3.06
N CYS A 804 51.86 13.04 2.14
CA CYS A 804 50.63 13.78 1.90
C CYS A 804 50.24 13.71 0.42
N ASP A 805 48.94 13.63 0.15
CA ASP A 805 48.35 13.53 -1.19
C ASP A 805 48.32 14.86 -1.98
N GLU A 806 47.73 14.83 -3.18
CA GLU A 806 47.55 16.00 -4.06
C GLU A 806 46.54 17.05 -3.53
N HIS A 807 45.88 16.78 -2.39
CA HIS A 807 44.92 17.68 -1.75
C HIS A 807 45.40 18.18 -0.38
N GLY A 808 46.57 17.71 0.09
CA GLY A 808 47.16 18.09 1.36
C GLY A 808 46.56 17.37 2.57
N ALA A 809 45.99 16.18 2.39
CA ALA A 809 45.65 15.23 3.46
C ALA A 809 46.75 14.15 3.59
N PHE A 810 46.67 13.30 4.62
CA PHE A 810 47.63 12.22 4.85
C PHE A 810 47.35 11.00 3.97
N GLU A 811 48.39 10.38 3.41
CA GLU A 811 48.24 9.07 2.76
C GLU A 811 47.85 7.98 3.81
N PRO A 812 46.86 7.09 3.55
CA PRO A 812 46.37 6.13 4.55
C PRO A 812 47.40 5.13 5.08
N THR A 813 48.47 4.88 4.32
CA THR A 813 49.61 4.05 4.72
C THR A 813 50.85 4.94 4.83
N GLN A 814 51.49 4.94 5.98
CA GLN A 814 52.68 5.74 6.26
C GLN A 814 53.89 4.80 6.43
N CYS A 815 54.95 5.00 5.64
CA CYS A 815 56.09 4.10 5.57
C CYS A 815 57.41 4.79 5.95
N HIS A 816 58.00 4.39 7.07
CA HIS A 816 59.29 4.93 7.51
C HIS A 816 60.45 4.18 6.84
N THR A 817 60.81 4.63 5.64
CA THR A 817 61.87 4.06 4.78
C THR A 817 63.18 3.72 5.50
N SER A 818 63.64 4.58 6.42
CA SER A 818 64.90 4.38 7.18
C SER A 818 64.89 3.20 8.16
N ILE A 819 63.72 2.68 8.58
CA ILE A 819 63.60 1.58 9.55
C ILE A 819 62.83 0.37 9.02
N GLY A 820 62.32 0.43 7.78
CA GLY A 820 61.63 -0.69 7.14
C GLY A 820 60.29 -1.07 7.77
N GLN A 821 59.62 -0.13 8.43
CA GLN A 821 58.29 -0.32 9.04
C GLN A 821 57.26 0.55 8.32
N CYS A 822 56.09 -0.02 8.02
CA CYS A 822 54.90 0.73 7.60
C CYS A 822 53.76 0.47 8.59
N TRP A 823 52.83 1.42 8.70
CA TRP A 823 51.62 1.31 9.50
C TRP A 823 50.49 2.09 8.82
N CYS A 824 49.24 1.81 9.19
CA CYS A 824 48.08 2.57 8.72
C CYS A 824 47.87 3.78 9.63
N VAL A 825 47.37 4.89 9.08
CA VAL A 825 46.98 6.08 9.86
C VAL A 825 45.53 6.48 9.67
N ASP A 826 44.97 7.16 10.67
CA ASP A 826 43.69 7.85 10.56
C ASP A 826 43.79 9.15 9.75
N ALA A 827 42.66 9.83 9.55
CA ALA A 827 42.60 11.11 8.84
C ALA A 827 43.40 12.26 9.50
N ASN A 828 43.84 12.09 10.75
CA ASN A 828 44.67 13.04 11.50
C ASN A 828 46.17 12.67 11.47
N GLY A 829 46.54 11.54 10.86
CA GLY A 829 47.90 11.03 10.80
C GLY A 829 48.34 10.21 12.02
N GLN A 830 47.42 9.79 12.90
CA GLN A 830 47.72 8.92 14.04
C GLN A 830 47.73 7.45 13.64
N GLU A 831 48.68 6.68 14.19
CA GLU A 831 48.86 5.25 13.92
C GLU A 831 47.68 4.41 14.45
N VAL A 832 47.08 3.61 13.56
CA VAL A 832 46.04 2.64 13.92
C VAL A 832 46.68 1.47 14.68
N PRO A 833 46.25 1.14 15.92
CA PRO A 833 46.89 0.13 16.74
C PRO A 833 47.03 -1.24 16.06
N ASN A 834 48.18 -1.89 16.29
CA ASN A 834 48.54 -3.21 15.74
C ASN A 834 48.71 -3.30 14.21
N THR A 835 48.70 -2.18 13.46
CA THR A 835 48.92 -2.19 11.99
C THR A 835 50.39 -2.17 11.56
N ARG A 836 51.33 -1.98 12.50
CA ARG A 836 52.77 -1.82 12.22
C ARG A 836 53.45 -3.13 11.82
N THR A 837 54.05 -3.16 10.63
CA THR A 837 54.74 -4.34 10.08
C THR A 837 56.17 -4.50 10.60
N GLY A 838 56.65 -5.76 10.61
CA GLY A 838 58.04 -6.10 10.91
C GLY A 838 59.00 -5.85 9.74
N PRO A 839 60.30 -5.66 10.00
CA PRO A 839 61.26 -5.23 8.98
C PRO A 839 61.45 -6.28 7.88
N GLY A 840 61.09 -5.92 6.65
CA GLY A 840 61.36 -6.70 5.43
C GLY A 840 60.16 -7.06 4.56
N ILE A 841 58.91 -6.77 4.98
CA ILE A 841 57.70 -7.12 4.21
C ILE A 841 57.29 -5.96 3.29
N ASN A 842 57.81 -5.94 2.07
CA ASN A 842 57.37 -5.05 0.99
C ASN A 842 56.23 -5.68 0.17
N GLN A 843 55.03 -5.78 0.73
CA GLN A 843 53.77 -5.97 -0.02
C GLN A 843 52.56 -5.56 0.83
N ALA A 844 51.48 -5.14 0.19
CA ALA A 844 50.25 -4.71 0.87
C ALA A 844 49.62 -5.88 1.65
N VAL A 845 49.32 -5.65 2.93
CA VAL A 845 48.79 -6.69 3.83
C VAL A 845 47.27 -6.80 3.65
N THR A 846 46.84 -7.66 2.73
CA THR A 846 45.43 -8.09 2.67
C THR A 846 45.14 -9.15 3.73
N PRO A 847 44.00 -9.07 4.45
CA PRO A 847 43.53 -10.17 5.29
C PRO A 847 43.08 -11.37 4.43
N PRO A 848 43.07 -12.60 4.98
CA PRO A 848 42.72 -13.81 4.23
C PRO A 848 41.23 -13.84 3.82
N PRO A 849 40.89 -14.57 2.73
CA PRO A 849 39.56 -14.51 2.14
C PRO A 849 38.51 -15.27 2.98
N VAL A 850 37.55 -14.52 3.52
CA VAL A 850 36.20 -15.02 3.78
C VAL A 850 35.40 -14.87 2.47
N GLY A 851 34.59 -15.87 2.11
CA GLY A 851 33.76 -15.82 0.91
C GLY A 851 32.73 -14.68 0.95
N PRO A 852 32.26 -14.19 -0.21
CA PRO A 852 31.47 -12.96 -0.29
C PRO A 852 30.04 -13.16 0.23
N THR A 853 29.80 -12.78 1.49
CA THR A 853 28.62 -11.95 1.75
C THR A 853 28.90 -10.57 1.16
N PRO A 854 27.92 -9.90 0.51
CA PRO A 854 28.07 -8.49 0.17
C PRO A 854 28.13 -7.72 1.48
N ARG A 855 29.27 -7.10 1.79
CA ARG A 855 29.29 -6.08 2.84
C ARG A 855 28.40 -4.91 2.38
N PRO A 856 27.64 -4.28 3.28
CA PRO A 856 26.85 -3.10 2.97
C PRO A 856 27.76 -1.86 2.91
N ASP A 857 28.80 -1.90 2.08
CA ASP A 857 29.77 -0.80 1.96
C ASP A 857 29.13 0.36 1.17
N VAL A 858 29.12 1.58 1.74
CA VAL A 858 28.61 2.75 1.02
C VAL A 858 29.56 3.13 -0.11
N ARG A 859 29.02 3.32 -1.31
CA ARG A 859 29.79 3.82 -2.46
C ARG A 859 29.95 5.34 -2.38
N ALA A 860 31.19 5.82 -2.42
CA ALA A 860 31.47 7.26 -2.42
C ALA A 860 30.79 7.96 -3.62
N ILE A 861 29.99 9.00 -3.36
CA ILE A 861 29.34 9.81 -4.40
C ILE A 861 30.24 11.00 -4.79
N ALA A 862 30.21 11.41 -6.06
CA ALA A 862 30.77 12.68 -6.50
C ALA A 862 30.16 13.89 -5.74
N PRO A 863 30.94 14.95 -5.46
CA PRO A 863 30.43 16.14 -4.79
C PRO A 863 29.41 16.88 -5.68
N GLY A 864 28.20 17.05 -5.17
CA GLY A 864 27.06 17.67 -5.86
C GLY A 864 25.80 17.57 -4.99
N THR A 865 24.69 18.11 -5.47
CA THR A 865 23.38 17.88 -4.83
C THR A 865 22.76 16.63 -5.43
N HIS A 866 22.28 15.71 -4.60
CA HIS A 866 21.63 14.46 -5.02
C HIS A 866 20.31 14.29 -4.28
N LEU A 867 19.33 13.66 -4.93
CA LEU A 867 18.22 13.01 -4.23
C LEU A 867 18.71 11.65 -3.73
N LEU A 868 18.42 11.32 -2.47
CA LEU A 868 18.51 9.97 -1.93
C LEU A 868 17.11 9.47 -1.65
N PHE A 869 16.80 8.24 -2.03
CA PHE A 869 15.56 7.59 -1.65
C PHE A 869 15.77 6.13 -1.24
N ALA A 870 14.92 5.65 -0.33
CA ALA A 870 14.87 4.25 0.06
C ALA A 870 13.98 3.41 -0.86
N GLN A 871 14.37 2.16 -1.03
CA GLN A 871 13.60 1.08 -1.63
C GLN A 871 13.84 -0.21 -0.83
N SER A 872 13.08 -1.26 -1.11
CA SER A 872 13.30 -2.58 -0.50
C SER A 872 14.76 -3.05 -0.70
N GLY A 873 15.48 -3.23 0.41
CA GLY A 873 16.88 -3.63 0.46
C GLY A 873 17.93 -2.63 -0.07
N ARG A 874 17.62 -1.34 -0.28
CA ARG A 874 18.61 -0.37 -0.80
C ARG A 874 18.29 1.10 -0.50
N ILE A 875 19.33 1.93 -0.61
CA ILE A 875 19.21 3.38 -0.83
C ILE A 875 19.86 3.69 -2.19
N GLU A 876 19.15 4.38 -3.07
CA GLU A 876 19.68 4.85 -4.35
C GLU A 876 19.90 6.36 -4.33
N HIS A 877 20.83 6.85 -5.15
CA HIS A 877 21.09 8.28 -5.34
C HIS A 877 20.89 8.68 -6.80
N VAL A 878 20.40 9.90 -7.01
CA VAL A 878 20.25 10.51 -8.34
C VAL A 878 20.74 11.96 -8.29
N PRO A 879 21.73 12.36 -9.12
CA PRO A 879 22.21 13.74 -9.14
C PRO A 879 21.14 14.74 -9.60
N LEU A 880 21.20 15.95 -9.03
CA LEU A 880 20.42 17.11 -9.47
C LEU A 880 21.32 18.11 -10.19
N ASP A 881 20.84 18.59 -11.34
CA ASP A 881 21.45 19.67 -12.10
C ASP A 881 20.53 20.89 -12.05
N GLY A 882 20.88 21.83 -11.16
CA GLY A 882 19.97 22.86 -10.67
C GLY A 882 18.77 22.21 -9.96
N TYR A 883 17.66 22.05 -10.69
CA TYR A 883 16.41 21.45 -10.20
C TYR A 883 15.94 20.25 -11.06
N SER A 884 16.75 19.78 -12.01
CA SER A 884 16.39 18.71 -12.96
C SER A 884 17.07 17.39 -12.58
N ILE A 885 16.37 16.26 -12.73
CA ILE A 885 16.86 14.96 -12.29
C ILE A 885 17.76 14.34 -13.36
N LYS A 886 19.02 14.02 -13.04
CA LYS A 886 19.94 13.30 -13.95
C LYS A 886 19.67 11.80 -13.95
N LYS A 887 18.57 11.42 -14.62
CA LYS A 887 18.03 10.04 -14.67
C LYS A 887 19.09 9.00 -15.05
N GLU A 888 19.90 9.30 -16.07
CA GLU A 888 20.97 8.42 -16.57
C GLU A 888 22.15 8.22 -15.60
N GLU A 889 22.27 9.07 -14.57
CA GLU A 889 23.35 9.02 -13.60
C GLU A 889 22.95 8.33 -12.29
N ALA A 890 21.68 7.92 -12.16
CA ALA A 890 21.11 7.23 -11.00
C ALA A 890 21.83 5.92 -10.68
N LYS A 891 22.22 5.72 -9.41
CA LYS A 891 23.02 4.57 -8.96
C LYS A 891 22.66 4.16 -7.52
N PRO A 892 22.74 2.85 -7.18
CA PRO A 892 22.63 2.42 -5.78
C PRO A 892 23.79 2.99 -4.96
N LEU A 893 23.46 3.68 -3.87
CA LEU A 893 24.42 4.20 -2.88
C LEU A 893 24.83 3.10 -1.89
N LEU A 894 23.82 2.40 -1.36
CA LEU A 894 23.94 1.38 -0.33
C LEU A 894 22.99 0.23 -0.65
N HIS A 895 23.44 -1.01 -0.50
CA HIS A 895 22.62 -2.21 -0.59
C HIS A 895 22.62 -2.92 0.76
N VAL A 896 21.43 -3.12 1.32
CA VAL A 896 21.21 -3.81 2.59
C VAL A 896 20.26 -4.99 2.31
N PRO A 897 20.78 -6.16 1.87
CA PRO A 897 19.94 -7.29 1.51
C PRO A 897 19.08 -7.76 2.70
N ASP A 898 17.91 -8.33 2.38
CA ASP A 898 16.92 -8.87 3.32
C ASP A 898 16.36 -7.89 4.37
N ARG A 899 16.58 -6.57 4.22
CA ARG A 899 16.04 -5.50 5.08
C ARG A 899 15.11 -4.56 4.31
N VAL A 900 14.21 -3.87 5.03
CA VAL A 900 13.25 -2.91 4.45
C VAL A 900 13.54 -1.54 5.04
N VAL A 901 14.30 -0.75 4.29
CA VAL A 901 14.63 0.63 4.64
C VAL A 901 13.41 1.52 4.43
N ILE A 902 13.00 2.27 5.45
CA ILE A 902 11.83 3.16 5.39
C ILE A 902 12.25 4.63 5.34
N ALA A 903 12.64 5.23 6.47
CA ALA A 903 13.01 6.64 6.52
C ALA A 903 14.48 6.84 6.14
N VAL A 904 14.81 7.99 5.56
CA VAL A 904 16.18 8.40 5.21
C VAL A 904 16.36 9.89 5.53
N ALA A 905 17.41 10.22 6.28
CA ALA A 905 17.80 11.58 6.64
C ALA A 905 19.30 11.81 6.33
N TYR A 906 19.71 13.06 6.19
CA TYR A 906 21.08 13.43 5.82
C TYR A 906 21.64 14.53 6.72
N ASP A 907 22.83 14.28 7.27
CA ASP A 907 23.66 15.31 7.91
C ASP A 907 24.62 15.94 6.89
N CYS A 908 24.42 17.23 6.60
CA CYS A 908 25.29 17.99 5.71
C CYS A 908 26.69 18.29 6.29
N VAL A 909 26.90 18.14 7.61
CA VAL A 909 28.18 18.47 8.28
C VAL A 909 29.19 17.34 8.14
N GLU A 910 28.86 16.12 8.58
CA GLU A 910 29.71 14.93 8.44
C GLU A 910 29.52 14.23 7.08
N LYS A 911 28.54 14.68 6.29
CA LYS A 911 28.08 14.04 5.04
C LYS A 911 27.62 12.61 5.28
N THR A 912 26.83 12.42 6.33
CA THR A 912 26.40 11.12 6.84
C THR A 912 24.91 10.91 6.56
N VAL A 913 24.57 9.78 5.96
CA VAL A 913 23.17 9.34 5.78
C VAL A 913 22.78 8.51 7.00
N TYR A 914 21.58 8.77 7.51
CA TYR A 914 20.92 8.00 8.56
C TYR A 914 19.64 7.38 7.96
N TRP A 915 19.29 6.16 8.36
CA TRP A 915 18.06 5.50 7.90
C TRP A 915 17.48 4.56 8.95
N THR A 916 16.21 4.21 8.78
CA THR A 916 15.51 3.22 9.60
C THR A 916 15.26 1.92 8.82
N ASP A 917 15.34 0.78 9.51
CA ASP A 917 14.90 -0.53 8.99
C ASP A 917 13.84 -1.12 9.94
N ILE A 918 12.75 -1.63 9.37
CA ILE A 918 11.64 -2.24 10.11
C ILE A 918 11.69 -3.78 10.13
N THR A 919 12.56 -4.42 9.33
CA THR A 919 12.69 -5.90 9.28
C THR A 919 13.52 -6.44 10.43
N GLY A 920 14.53 -5.68 10.86
CA GLY A 920 15.13 -5.80 12.18
C GLY A 920 15.22 -4.40 12.81
N PRO A 921 14.21 -3.97 13.59
CA PRO A 921 14.02 -2.61 14.07
C PRO A 921 15.30 -1.92 14.53
N SER A 922 15.81 -1.01 13.71
CA SER A 922 17.06 -0.30 13.97
C SER A 922 17.17 1.02 13.20
N ILE A 923 17.92 1.95 13.78
CA ILE A 923 18.39 3.17 13.14
C ILE A 923 19.89 3.00 12.90
N SER A 924 20.35 3.22 11.67
CA SER A 924 21.75 3.04 11.25
C SER A 924 22.26 4.25 10.46
N ARG A 925 23.59 4.41 10.39
CA ARG A 925 24.26 5.51 9.69
C ARG A 925 25.50 5.08 8.92
N ALA A 926 25.87 5.84 7.89
CA ALA A 926 27.11 5.68 7.12
C ALA A 926 27.47 6.96 6.33
N SER A 927 28.75 7.18 6.02
CA SER A 927 29.20 8.39 5.29
C SER A 927 29.06 8.26 3.78
N LEU A 928 28.62 9.34 3.11
CA LEU A 928 28.65 9.48 1.65
C LEU A 928 30.06 9.50 1.05
N SER A 929 31.09 9.64 1.88
CA SER A 929 32.49 9.50 1.48
C SER A 929 32.94 8.03 1.35
N GLY A 930 32.05 7.09 1.69
CA GLY A 930 32.32 5.67 1.82
C GLY A 930 32.66 5.25 3.26
N GLY A 931 32.41 3.98 3.59
CA GLY A 931 32.66 3.39 4.90
C GLY A 931 31.69 2.24 5.24
N ASP A 932 31.95 1.55 6.35
CA ASP A 932 31.05 0.54 6.92
C ASP A 932 29.74 1.17 7.46
N VAL A 933 28.67 0.37 7.51
CA VAL A 933 27.42 0.71 8.22
C VAL A 933 27.63 0.62 9.73
N VAL A 934 27.24 1.69 10.43
CA VAL A 934 27.26 1.76 11.90
C VAL A 934 25.82 1.79 12.44
N PRO A 935 25.37 0.79 13.22
CA PRO A 935 24.10 0.88 13.93
C PRO A 935 24.17 1.96 15.02
N VAL A 936 23.09 2.72 15.18
CA VAL A 936 22.97 3.87 16.08
C VAL A 936 21.98 3.58 17.21
N VAL A 937 20.83 2.99 16.88
CA VAL A 937 19.82 2.52 17.86
C VAL A 937 19.33 1.15 17.42
N THR A 938 19.33 0.16 18.33
CA THR A 938 18.97 -1.24 18.05
C THR A 938 18.08 -1.88 19.12
N GLU A 939 17.62 -1.09 20.09
CA GLU A 939 16.84 -1.54 21.24
C GLU A 939 15.62 -0.63 21.41
N GLU A 940 14.52 -1.15 21.95
CA GLU A 940 13.26 -0.42 22.17
C GLU A 940 12.73 0.32 20.90
N LEU A 941 12.77 -0.36 19.76
CA LEU A 941 12.17 0.06 18.49
C LEU A 941 11.21 -1.04 17.99
N GLN A 942 10.15 -0.67 17.30
CA GLN A 942 9.20 -1.59 16.66
C GLN A 942 8.95 -1.20 15.19
N SER A 943 8.47 0.01 14.93
CA SER A 943 8.22 0.51 13.57
C SER A 943 8.68 1.97 13.41
N PRO A 944 10.00 2.22 13.37
CA PRO A 944 10.56 3.57 13.16
C PRO A 944 10.32 4.07 11.73
N GLU A 945 9.21 4.78 11.50
CA GLU A 945 8.74 5.19 10.17
C GLU A 945 9.18 6.59 9.71
N GLY A 946 9.62 7.46 10.62
CA GLY A 946 10.12 8.80 10.32
C GLY A 946 11.44 9.10 11.03
N LEU A 947 12.26 9.96 10.41
CA LEU A 947 13.61 10.28 10.88
C LEU A 947 14.00 11.71 10.47
N ALA A 948 14.47 12.50 11.43
CA ALA A 948 14.98 13.85 11.22
C ALA A 948 16.34 14.06 11.91
N VAL A 949 17.15 14.94 11.34
CA VAL A 949 18.51 15.28 11.80
C VAL A 949 18.61 16.79 11.95
N ASP A 950 18.92 17.26 13.16
CA ASP A 950 19.36 18.64 13.35
C ASP A 950 20.87 18.73 13.16
N HIS A 951 21.28 19.27 12.01
CA HIS A 951 22.69 19.48 11.66
C HIS A 951 23.38 20.51 12.56
N VAL A 952 22.62 21.39 13.22
CA VAL A 952 23.10 22.49 14.06
C VAL A 952 23.37 22.00 15.49
N SER A 953 22.35 21.51 16.20
CA SER A 953 22.51 21.06 17.60
C SER A 953 23.08 19.65 17.73
N ARG A 954 23.25 18.93 16.60
CA ARG A 954 23.77 17.54 16.52
C ARG A 954 22.84 16.54 17.21
N LEU A 955 21.55 16.62 16.88
CA LEU A 955 20.47 15.78 17.44
C LEU A 955 19.83 14.91 16.36
N LEU A 956 19.34 13.74 16.78
CA LEU A 956 18.58 12.79 15.97
C LEU A 956 17.17 12.68 16.56
N PHE A 957 16.14 12.79 15.73
CA PHE A 957 14.73 12.64 16.11
C PHE A 957 14.06 11.55 15.27
N TRP A 958 13.16 10.77 15.86
CA TRP A 958 12.38 9.78 15.12
C TRP A 958 10.98 9.59 15.69
N THR A 959 10.14 8.94 14.91
CA THR A 959 8.77 8.51 15.22
C THR A 959 8.70 6.99 15.17
N ASP A 960 8.00 6.34 16.10
CA ASP A 960 7.72 4.90 16.05
C ASP A 960 6.21 4.63 16.10
N SER A 961 5.67 4.12 14.99
CA SER A 961 4.23 3.94 14.75
C SER A 961 3.62 2.71 15.41
N MET A 962 4.41 1.91 16.12
CA MET A 962 3.96 0.75 16.92
C MET A 962 4.22 0.94 18.42
N ARG A 963 4.79 2.09 18.80
CA ARG A 963 5.02 2.52 20.19
C ARG A 963 4.28 3.81 20.54
N ASP A 964 3.73 4.51 19.55
CA ASP A 964 3.11 5.84 19.66
C ASP A 964 4.07 6.89 20.26
N THR A 965 5.37 6.79 19.95
CA THR A 965 6.41 7.68 20.50
C THR A 965 7.03 8.61 19.47
N VAL A 966 7.36 9.82 19.94
CA VAL A 966 8.35 10.74 19.34
C VAL A 966 9.54 10.83 20.28
N GLU A 967 10.75 10.58 19.77
CA GLU A 967 11.94 10.42 20.60
C GLU A 967 13.14 11.21 20.06
N VAL A 968 14.11 11.50 20.92
CA VAL A 968 15.34 12.25 20.60
C VAL A 968 16.59 11.59 21.19
N SER A 969 17.71 11.67 20.49
CA SER A 969 19.05 11.32 20.99
C SER A 969 20.14 12.25 20.41
N GLN A 970 21.38 12.09 20.86
CA GLN A 970 22.54 12.57 20.09
C GLN A 970 22.72 11.72 18.81
N LEU A 971 23.49 12.22 17.85
CA LEU A 971 23.75 11.54 16.56
C LEU A 971 24.47 10.18 16.65
N ASP A 972 25.02 9.83 17.82
CA ASP A 972 25.61 8.51 18.11
C ASP A 972 24.64 7.54 18.80
N GLY A 973 23.37 7.94 18.98
CA GLY A 973 22.34 7.17 19.68
C GLY A 973 22.36 7.34 21.21
N SER A 974 23.36 8.04 21.76
CA SER A 974 23.48 8.25 23.20
C SER A 974 22.51 9.33 23.70
N GLN A 975 22.30 9.35 25.01
CA GLN A 975 21.43 10.32 25.71
C GLN A 975 19.94 10.31 25.26
N ARG A 976 19.43 9.14 24.83
CA ARG A 976 18.04 8.94 24.40
C ARG A 976 17.01 9.44 25.44
N ARG A 977 15.97 10.13 24.96
CA ARG A 977 14.79 10.54 25.73
C ARG A 977 13.52 10.47 24.86
N VAL A 978 12.42 9.99 25.43
CA VAL A 978 11.07 10.16 24.86
C VAL A 978 10.62 11.62 25.03
N LEU A 979 10.09 12.24 23.96
CA LEU A 979 9.50 13.58 23.99
C LEU A 979 7.98 13.52 24.14
N PHE A 980 7.33 12.63 23.39
CA PHE A 980 5.89 12.42 23.40
C PHE A 980 5.57 10.93 23.37
N ASP A 981 4.58 10.51 24.16
CA ASP A 981 4.11 9.14 24.41
C ASP A 981 2.56 9.07 24.54
N THR A 982 1.89 10.15 24.18
CA THR A 982 0.50 10.46 24.54
C THR A 982 -0.13 11.33 23.45
N ASP A 983 -1.43 11.13 23.20
CA ASP A 983 -2.15 11.77 22.08
C ASP A 983 -1.45 11.56 20.72
N LEU A 984 -1.02 10.32 20.47
CA LEU A 984 -0.42 9.83 19.22
C LEU A 984 -1.01 8.44 18.93
N VAL A 985 -1.16 8.08 17.66
CA VAL A 985 -1.75 6.81 17.21
C VAL A 985 -1.04 6.23 15.99
N ASN A 986 -0.59 7.08 15.06
CA ASN A 986 0.22 6.67 13.92
C ASN A 986 1.19 7.81 13.48
N PRO A 987 2.13 8.24 14.33
CA PRO A 987 3.13 9.25 13.94
C PRO A 987 4.03 8.72 12.82
N ARG A 988 4.02 9.39 11.64
CA ARG A 988 4.87 9.02 10.48
C ARG A 988 5.93 10.09 10.18
N PRO A 989 5.73 11.09 9.30
CA PRO A 989 6.84 11.95 8.90
C PRO A 989 7.16 12.96 10.01
N ILE A 990 8.44 13.27 10.17
CA ILE A 990 8.96 14.21 11.17
C ILE A 990 10.09 15.04 10.55
N VAL A 991 10.10 16.36 10.82
CA VAL A 991 11.11 17.30 10.30
C VAL A 991 11.46 18.39 11.32
N THR A 992 12.70 18.87 11.23
CA THR A 992 13.32 19.82 12.17
C THR A 992 13.58 21.17 11.52
N ASP A 993 13.18 22.25 12.19
CA ASP A 993 13.57 23.63 11.88
C ASP A 993 14.59 24.09 12.93
N ALA A 994 15.86 23.91 12.58
CA ALA A 994 17.00 24.26 13.43
C ALA A 994 17.18 25.79 13.63
N ALA A 995 16.54 26.64 12.80
CA ALA A 995 16.68 28.10 12.92
C ALA A 995 15.85 28.66 14.08
N TYR A 996 14.67 28.09 14.33
CA TYR A 996 13.77 28.51 15.42
C TYR A 996 13.65 27.47 16.55
N GLY A 997 14.38 26.35 16.46
CA GLY A 997 14.34 25.27 17.46
C GLY A 997 12.99 24.56 17.47
N ARG A 998 12.37 24.37 16.29
CA ARG A 998 11.04 23.78 16.12
C ARG A 998 11.11 22.36 15.58
N LEU A 999 10.14 21.55 16.00
CA LEU A 999 9.92 20.19 15.54
C LEU A 999 8.51 20.10 14.95
N TYR A 1000 8.35 19.46 13.81
CA TYR A 1000 7.06 19.26 13.14
C TYR A 1000 6.89 17.79 12.78
N TRP A 1001 5.70 17.24 12.98
CA TRP A 1001 5.37 15.87 12.55
C TRP A 1001 3.92 15.78 12.08
N ALA A 1002 3.59 14.69 11.40
CA ALA A 1002 2.21 14.32 11.11
C ALA A 1002 1.86 12.95 11.71
N ASP A 1003 0.66 12.88 12.27
CA ASP A 1003 -0.01 11.65 12.67
C ASP A 1003 -1.13 11.37 11.65
N TRP A 1004 -1.13 10.17 11.08
CA TRP A 1004 -2.13 9.74 10.07
C TRP A 1004 -3.22 8.85 10.66
N ASP A 1005 -3.49 8.98 11.97
CA ASP A 1005 -4.75 8.52 12.56
C ASP A 1005 -5.94 8.81 11.64
N ARG A 1006 -6.80 7.81 11.41
CA ARG A 1006 -7.94 7.91 10.51
C ARG A 1006 -9.13 8.63 11.14
N ASP A 1007 -9.20 8.62 12.47
CA ASP A 1007 -10.29 9.23 13.22
C ASP A 1007 -9.98 10.70 13.58
N GLY A 1008 -8.72 11.13 13.50
CA GLY A 1008 -8.28 12.51 13.74
C GLY A 1008 -6.92 12.89 13.14
N PRO A 1009 -6.73 12.84 11.80
CA PRO A 1009 -5.44 13.08 11.16
C PRO A 1009 -4.96 14.52 11.41
N LYS A 1010 -3.73 14.67 11.89
CA LYS A 1010 -3.20 15.95 12.39
C LYS A 1010 -1.73 16.17 12.05
N ILE A 1011 -1.41 17.42 11.73
CA ILE A 1011 -0.03 17.92 11.65
C ILE A 1011 0.19 18.79 12.88
N GLU A 1012 1.32 18.60 13.56
CA GLU A 1012 1.64 19.25 14.84
C GLU A 1012 2.98 19.99 14.79
N MET A 1013 3.19 20.88 15.77
CA MET A 1013 4.47 21.53 16.05
C MET A 1013 4.78 21.53 17.54
N SER A 1014 6.07 21.49 17.89
CA SER A 1014 6.58 21.82 19.23
C SER A 1014 7.90 22.59 19.14
N ASN A 1015 8.46 23.00 20.28
CA ASN A 1015 9.90 23.20 20.38
C ASN A 1015 10.62 21.84 20.37
N MET A 1016 11.90 21.80 19.99
CA MET A 1016 12.70 20.56 20.02
C MET A 1016 12.90 19.98 21.43
N ASP A 1017 12.59 20.74 22.50
CA ASP A 1017 12.63 20.26 23.88
C ASP A 1017 11.31 19.68 24.41
N GLY A 1018 10.34 19.45 23.53
CA GLY A 1018 9.00 18.95 23.86
C GLY A 1018 8.02 20.02 24.34
N THR A 1019 8.46 21.25 24.64
CA THR A 1019 7.55 22.32 25.09
C THR A 1019 6.77 22.97 23.93
N ASP A 1020 5.68 23.66 24.26
CA ASP A 1020 4.82 24.38 23.31
C ASP A 1020 4.24 23.49 22.18
N ARG A 1021 3.94 22.20 22.46
CA ARG A 1021 3.21 21.29 21.56
C ARG A 1021 1.83 21.87 21.22
N THR A 1022 1.54 22.04 19.93
CA THR A 1022 0.26 22.52 19.41
C THR A 1022 -0.06 21.93 18.04
N VAL A 1023 -1.34 21.73 17.75
CA VAL A 1023 -1.81 21.30 16.42
C VAL A 1023 -1.65 22.45 15.41
N LEU A 1024 -1.04 22.16 14.27
CA LEU A 1024 -0.92 23.06 13.12
C LEU A 1024 -2.14 23.00 12.21
N VAL A 1025 -2.53 21.78 11.81
CA VAL A 1025 -3.59 21.47 10.85
C VAL A 1025 -4.31 20.19 11.31
N LYS A 1026 -5.63 20.17 11.21
CA LYS A 1026 -6.51 19.02 11.53
C LYS A 1026 -7.77 18.95 10.63
N ASP A 1027 -7.86 19.84 9.66
CA ASP A 1027 -9.03 20.02 8.77
C ASP A 1027 -8.55 19.82 7.32
N ASP A 1028 -9.32 19.17 6.46
CA ASP A 1028 -8.89 18.77 5.09
C ASP A 1028 -7.54 18.02 5.10
N LEU A 1029 -7.44 16.99 5.96
CA LEU A 1029 -6.37 15.99 6.00
C LEU A 1029 -7.00 14.59 5.92
N GLY A 1030 -6.24 13.61 5.44
CA GLY A 1030 -6.69 12.22 5.38
C GLY A 1030 -5.58 11.21 5.63
N LEU A 1031 -4.47 11.31 4.90
CA LEU A 1031 -3.27 10.48 5.09
C LEU A 1031 -2.01 11.32 4.83
N PRO A 1032 -1.61 12.22 5.76
CA PRO A 1032 -0.44 13.11 5.61
C PRO A 1032 0.89 12.35 5.72
N ASN A 1033 1.21 11.55 4.68
CA ASN A 1033 2.34 10.63 4.69
C ASN A 1033 3.71 11.32 4.60
N GLY A 1034 3.83 12.35 3.75
CA GLY A 1034 5.09 13.08 3.53
C GLY A 1034 5.01 14.50 4.09
N LEU A 1035 6.07 14.94 4.79
CA LEU A 1035 6.20 16.28 5.38
C LEU A 1035 7.61 16.82 5.12
N THR A 1036 7.72 18.11 4.80
CA THR A 1036 9.01 18.79 4.59
C THR A 1036 8.92 20.27 5.03
N PHE A 1037 10.04 20.86 5.44
CA PHE A 1037 10.11 22.28 5.79
C PHE A 1037 11.21 22.95 4.97
N ASP A 1038 10.84 23.98 4.21
CA ASP A 1038 11.78 24.79 3.45
C ASP A 1038 12.25 25.99 4.28
N PRO A 1039 13.55 26.06 4.67
CA PRO A 1039 14.08 27.18 5.43
C PRO A 1039 14.19 28.48 4.60
N GLU A 1040 14.18 28.43 3.26
CA GLU A 1040 14.26 29.63 2.41
C GLU A 1040 12.91 30.36 2.33
N SER A 1041 11.82 29.66 2.01
CA SER A 1041 10.46 30.25 1.98
C SER A 1041 9.74 30.25 3.33
N GLN A 1042 10.29 29.58 4.35
CA GLN A 1042 9.70 29.43 5.69
C GLN A 1042 8.33 28.73 5.69
N GLN A 1043 8.19 27.69 4.87
CA GLN A 1043 6.94 26.95 4.70
C GLN A 1043 7.10 25.47 5.06
N LEU A 1044 6.12 24.97 5.81
CA LEU A 1044 5.92 23.54 6.05
C LEU A 1044 4.99 23.02 4.95
N CYS A 1045 5.47 22.08 4.14
CA CYS A 1045 4.70 21.46 3.06
C CYS A 1045 4.47 19.97 3.34
N TRP A 1046 3.31 19.45 2.96
CA TRP A 1046 2.97 18.02 3.09
C TRP A 1046 2.33 17.47 1.83
N ALA A 1047 2.39 16.15 1.67
CA ALA A 1047 1.76 15.40 0.61
C ALA A 1047 0.82 14.36 1.23
N ASP A 1048 -0.48 14.51 0.96
CA ASP A 1048 -1.55 13.72 1.57
C ASP A 1048 -2.10 12.69 0.57
N ALA A 1049 -2.09 11.40 0.94
CA ALA A 1049 -2.55 10.31 0.08
C ALA A 1049 -4.07 10.07 0.15
N GLY A 1050 -4.75 10.62 1.15
CA GLY A 1050 -6.20 10.59 1.30
C GLY A 1050 -6.89 11.72 0.53
N THR A 1051 -6.48 12.97 0.78
CA THR A 1051 -7.04 14.14 0.06
C THR A 1051 -6.46 14.30 -1.35
N ARG A 1052 -5.33 13.64 -1.64
CA ARG A 1052 -4.63 13.65 -2.94
C ARG A 1052 -4.15 15.04 -3.36
N LYS A 1053 -3.61 15.78 -2.39
CA LYS A 1053 -3.03 17.13 -2.54
C LYS A 1053 -1.60 17.18 -2.02
N VAL A 1054 -0.76 18.02 -2.64
CA VAL A 1054 0.44 18.58 -2.02
C VAL A 1054 0.15 20.02 -1.66
N GLU A 1055 0.42 20.41 -0.41
CA GLU A 1055 0.09 21.71 0.14
C GLU A 1055 1.24 22.30 0.95
N CYS A 1056 1.21 23.62 1.16
CA CYS A 1056 2.17 24.34 2.00
C CYS A 1056 1.47 25.31 2.95
N LEU A 1057 2.02 25.46 4.14
CA LEU A 1057 1.57 26.36 5.21
C LEU A 1057 2.74 27.22 5.68
N ASP A 1058 2.53 28.53 5.83
CA ASP A 1058 3.39 29.37 6.68
C ASP A 1058 3.01 29.09 8.15
N PRO A 1059 3.87 28.46 8.98
CA PRO A 1059 3.49 28.08 10.35
C PRO A 1059 3.21 29.27 11.27
N HIS A 1060 3.77 30.43 10.95
CA HIS A 1060 3.67 31.67 11.73
C HIS A 1060 2.42 32.48 11.35
N ARG A 1061 2.12 32.59 10.05
CA ARG A 1061 0.95 33.32 9.53
C ARG A 1061 -0.31 32.47 9.40
N ARG A 1062 -0.18 31.13 9.51
CA ARG A 1062 -1.22 30.12 9.27
C ARG A 1062 -1.90 30.25 7.89
N LEU A 1063 -1.15 30.70 6.89
CA LEU A 1063 -1.61 30.82 5.50
C LEU A 1063 -1.32 29.51 4.76
N ARG A 1064 -2.37 28.69 4.58
CA ARG A 1064 -2.37 27.45 3.79
C ARG A 1064 -2.53 27.76 2.30
N ARG A 1065 -1.82 27.02 1.43
CA ARG A 1065 -1.96 27.08 -0.03
C ARG A 1065 -1.81 25.68 -0.66
N PRO A 1066 -2.75 25.22 -1.50
CA PRO A 1066 -2.53 24.01 -2.30
C PRO A 1066 -1.51 24.29 -3.41
N ILE A 1067 -0.64 23.31 -3.68
CA ILE A 1067 0.42 23.37 -4.69
C ILE A 1067 0.05 22.53 -5.91
N VAL A 1068 -0.34 21.27 -5.74
CA VAL A 1068 -0.82 20.40 -6.82
C VAL A 1068 -1.83 19.38 -6.29
N GLU A 1069 -2.76 18.95 -7.13
CA GLU A 1069 -3.84 18.00 -6.79
C GLU A 1069 -3.87 16.85 -7.81
N GLY A 1070 -4.44 15.70 -7.42
CA GLY A 1070 -4.53 14.51 -8.28
C GLY A 1070 -3.32 13.56 -8.23
N ILE A 1071 -2.41 13.78 -7.26
CA ILE A 1071 -1.34 12.83 -6.91
C ILE A 1071 -1.95 11.48 -6.49
N GLN A 1072 -1.22 10.37 -6.69
CA GLN A 1072 -1.87 9.05 -6.65
C GLN A 1072 -1.76 8.37 -5.28
N TYR A 1073 -0.55 8.23 -4.75
CA TYR A 1073 -0.30 7.76 -3.38
C TYR A 1073 1.12 8.18 -2.93
N PRO A 1074 1.32 9.43 -2.47
CA PRO A 1074 2.58 9.88 -1.91
C PRO A 1074 2.96 9.10 -0.64
N PHE A 1075 4.26 8.85 -0.44
CA PHE A 1075 4.80 8.31 0.80
C PHE A 1075 5.70 9.30 1.54
N ALA A 1076 6.69 9.91 0.87
CA ALA A 1076 7.56 10.91 1.47
C ALA A 1076 7.75 12.13 0.56
N LEU A 1077 8.16 13.26 1.13
CA LEU A 1077 8.26 14.56 0.48
C LEU A 1077 9.54 15.28 0.94
N VAL A 1078 10.26 15.93 0.02
CA VAL A 1078 11.41 16.81 0.34
C VAL A 1078 11.41 18.07 -0.52
N SER A 1079 11.71 19.23 0.07
CA SER A 1079 11.92 20.50 -0.64
C SER A 1079 13.39 20.74 -0.98
N PHE A 1080 13.68 21.23 -2.18
CA PHE A 1080 14.98 21.80 -2.54
C PHE A 1080 14.82 23.04 -3.42
N GLY A 1081 15.01 24.21 -2.81
CA GLY A 1081 14.65 25.50 -3.40
C GLY A 1081 13.18 25.51 -3.85
N ARG A 1082 12.92 26.02 -5.06
CA ARG A 1082 11.55 26.14 -5.60
C ARG A 1082 10.83 24.82 -5.91
N ARG A 1083 11.51 23.66 -5.87
CA ARG A 1083 10.90 22.36 -6.20
C ARG A 1083 10.66 21.49 -4.97
N LEU A 1084 9.54 20.78 -5.00
CA LEU A 1084 9.19 19.69 -4.10
C LEU A 1084 9.37 18.36 -4.85
N TYR A 1085 9.91 17.35 -4.18
CA TYR A 1085 10.10 16.01 -4.72
C TYR A 1085 9.40 15.01 -3.81
N TYR A 1086 8.55 14.14 -4.36
CA TYR A 1086 7.85 13.11 -3.59
C TYR A 1086 7.95 11.72 -4.21
N THR A 1087 7.88 10.70 -3.36
CA THR A 1087 7.84 9.28 -3.75
C THR A 1087 6.38 8.82 -3.86
N ASP A 1088 5.99 8.19 -4.97
CA ASP A 1088 4.61 7.72 -5.20
C ASP A 1088 4.56 6.19 -5.36
N TRP A 1089 3.74 5.51 -4.55
CA TRP A 1089 3.61 4.04 -4.55
C TRP A 1089 2.77 3.48 -5.72
N ARG A 1090 1.95 4.31 -6.38
CA ARG A 1090 1.10 3.89 -7.51
C ARG A 1090 1.76 4.16 -8.86
N ARG A 1091 2.67 5.14 -8.93
CA ARG A 1091 3.54 5.37 -10.10
C ARG A 1091 4.88 4.65 -10.03
N GLU A 1092 5.29 4.20 -8.84
CA GLU A 1092 6.63 3.64 -8.55
C GLU A 1092 7.77 4.62 -8.90
N ALA A 1093 7.51 5.92 -8.77
CA ALA A 1093 8.36 7.00 -9.27
C ALA A 1093 8.64 8.08 -8.22
N VAL A 1094 9.73 8.83 -8.45
CA VAL A 1094 9.99 10.12 -7.79
C VAL A 1094 9.47 11.23 -8.71
N ILE A 1095 8.50 12.02 -8.22
CA ILE A 1095 7.86 13.10 -8.95
C ILE A 1095 8.40 14.45 -8.47
N ALA A 1096 8.75 15.34 -9.40
CA ALA A 1096 9.22 16.71 -9.11
C ALA A 1096 8.15 17.75 -9.47
N VAL A 1097 7.71 18.52 -8.48
CA VAL A 1097 6.70 19.59 -8.59
C VAL A 1097 7.38 20.94 -8.46
N ASP A 1098 7.09 21.90 -9.35
CA ASP A 1098 7.50 23.30 -9.17
C ASP A 1098 6.43 24.04 -8.36
N SER A 1099 6.83 24.52 -7.17
CA SER A 1099 5.92 25.13 -6.19
C SER A 1099 5.38 26.51 -6.59
N HIS A 1100 5.91 27.10 -7.67
CA HIS A 1100 5.45 28.35 -8.24
C HIS A 1100 4.53 28.12 -9.44
N SER A 1101 4.86 27.18 -10.33
CA SER A 1101 4.00 26.86 -11.48
C SER A 1101 2.83 25.92 -11.14
N LYS A 1102 2.79 25.34 -9.93
CA LYS A 1102 1.72 24.44 -9.45
C LYS A 1102 1.50 23.20 -10.34
N MET A 1103 2.58 22.66 -10.88
CA MET A 1103 2.55 21.51 -11.78
C MET A 1103 3.64 20.50 -11.45
N GLU A 1104 3.37 19.24 -11.74
CA GLU A 1104 4.40 18.23 -11.96
C GLU A 1104 5.26 18.65 -13.17
N THR A 1105 6.57 18.50 -13.05
CA THR A 1105 7.56 19.02 -14.02
C THR A 1105 8.66 18.03 -14.40
N ASP A 1106 8.84 16.96 -13.63
CA ASP A 1106 9.72 15.84 -13.96
C ASP A 1106 9.25 14.57 -13.23
N GLU A 1107 9.57 13.41 -13.79
CA GLU A 1107 9.26 12.08 -13.24
C GLU A 1107 10.46 11.15 -13.45
N PHE A 1108 10.95 10.55 -12.37
CA PHE A 1108 12.05 9.59 -12.39
C PHE A 1108 11.57 8.20 -11.96
N LEU A 1109 11.71 7.24 -12.87
CA LEU A 1109 11.40 5.82 -12.67
C LEU A 1109 12.71 5.06 -12.38
N PRO A 1110 12.88 4.44 -11.19
CA PRO A 1110 14.07 3.65 -10.86
C PRO A 1110 14.21 2.40 -11.74
N GLN A 1111 15.46 1.99 -12.03
CA GLN A 1111 15.74 0.81 -12.86
C GLN A 1111 15.22 -0.51 -12.27
N LYS A 1112 15.11 -0.60 -10.94
CA LYS A 1112 14.34 -1.65 -10.26
C LYS A 1112 13.08 -1.06 -9.66
N ARG A 1113 11.95 -1.39 -10.25
CA ARG A 1113 10.63 -1.04 -9.73
C ARG A 1113 10.37 -1.79 -8.44
N SER A 1114 10.07 -1.02 -7.40
CA SER A 1114 9.65 -1.47 -6.08
C SER A 1114 9.13 -0.23 -5.33
N ARG A 1115 8.39 -0.43 -4.22
CA ARG A 1115 7.88 0.70 -3.43
C ARG A 1115 9.02 1.60 -2.96
N LEU A 1116 8.89 2.88 -3.27
CA LEU A 1116 9.76 3.96 -2.84
C LEU A 1116 9.29 4.46 -1.46
N TYR A 1117 10.23 4.57 -0.51
CA TYR A 1117 9.92 5.02 0.85
C TYR A 1117 10.42 6.46 1.07
N GLY A 1118 11.18 6.70 2.14
CA GLY A 1118 11.72 8.01 2.49
C GLY A 1118 12.61 8.61 1.39
N ILE A 1119 12.56 9.94 1.25
CA ILE A 1119 13.36 10.72 0.29
C ILE A 1119 14.00 11.92 1.01
N THR A 1120 15.26 12.23 0.68
CA THR A 1120 15.99 13.37 1.23
C THR A 1120 16.99 13.95 0.21
N THR A 1121 17.54 15.14 0.48
CA THR A 1121 18.40 15.90 -0.44
C THR A 1121 19.78 16.16 0.16
N THR A 1122 20.85 15.76 -0.54
CA THR A 1122 22.22 15.94 -0.03
C THR A 1122 22.78 17.30 -0.44
N THR A 1123 22.46 18.35 0.32
CA THR A 1123 23.00 19.68 0.03
C THR A 1123 24.52 19.74 0.24
N THR A 1124 25.21 20.49 -0.63
CA THR A 1124 26.69 20.66 -0.57
C THR A 1124 27.14 21.70 0.45
N GLN A 1125 26.21 22.49 0.99
CA GLN A 1125 26.44 23.53 2.00
C GLN A 1125 25.33 23.45 3.06
N CYS A 1126 25.71 23.47 4.34
CA CYS A 1126 24.75 23.60 5.43
C CYS A 1126 24.25 25.04 5.58
N PRO A 1127 22.94 25.27 5.76
CA PRO A 1127 22.41 26.58 6.18
C PRO A 1127 23.14 27.11 7.42
N GLN A 1128 23.60 28.36 7.34
CA GLN A 1128 24.32 29.01 8.44
C GLN A 1128 23.33 29.54 9.47
N VAL A 1129 23.26 28.86 10.62
CA VAL A 1129 22.31 29.09 11.70
C VAL A 1129 23.06 29.31 13.02
N TYR A 1130 22.51 30.15 13.90
CA TYR A 1130 23.10 30.39 15.21
C TYR A 1130 22.86 29.19 16.15
N ASN A 1131 23.92 28.49 16.53
CA ASN A 1131 23.83 27.32 17.40
C ASN A 1131 23.71 27.72 18.88
N TYR A 1132 22.48 27.78 19.40
CA TYR A 1132 22.19 27.96 20.82
C TYR A 1132 22.82 26.89 21.72
N CYS A 1133 22.96 25.66 21.21
CA CYS A 1133 23.56 24.51 21.90
C CYS A 1133 25.06 24.34 21.61
N SER A 1134 25.77 25.40 21.21
CA SER A 1134 27.22 25.36 21.04
C SER A 1134 27.92 24.88 22.33
N ASN A 1135 28.82 23.90 22.21
CA ASN A 1135 29.42 23.17 23.34
C ASN A 1135 28.35 22.58 24.31
N ASN A 1136 27.30 21.98 23.75
CA ASN A 1136 26.13 21.45 24.45
C ASN A 1136 25.42 22.46 25.37
N GLY A 1137 25.57 23.78 25.15
CA GLY A 1137 25.02 24.83 26.02
C GLY A 1137 25.53 24.80 27.48
N GLY A 1138 26.54 23.98 27.80
CA GLY A 1138 26.90 23.65 29.19
C GLY A 1138 25.94 22.69 29.91
N CYS A 1139 25.03 22.04 29.18
CA CYS A 1139 24.18 20.96 29.67
C CYS A 1139 24.97 19.67 29.93
N SER A 1140 24.49 18.85 30.87
CA SER A 1140 25.16 17.60 31.28
C SER A 1140 24.93 16.43 30.32
N HIS A 1141 23.81 16.40 29.61
CA HIS A 1141 23.45 15.30 28.70
C HIS A 1141 22.87 15.84 27.38
N LEU A 1142 21.59 16.21 27.33
CA LEU A 1142 20.97 16.85 26.17
C LEU A 1142 20.90 18.37 26.34
N CYS A 1143 21.26 19.10 25.29
CA CYS A 1143 20.85 20.48 25.05
C CYS A 1143 19.84 20.47 23.89
N LEU A 1144 18.62 20.94 24.14
CA LEU A 1144 17.56 20.97 23.14
C LEU A 1144 17.21 22.45 22.85
N PRO A 1145 17.29 22.92 21.60
CA PRO A 1145 17.05 24.33 21.27
C PRO A 1145 15.57 24.68 21.35
N ARG A 1146 15.29 25.97 21.57
CA ARG A 1146 13.94 26.55 21.49
C ARG A 1146 14.02 27.97 20.93
N LEU A 1147 12.88 28.56 20.59
CA LEU A 1147 12.80 29.94 20.12
C LEU A 1147 13.48 30.90 21.12
N GLY A 1148 14.66 31.40 20.76
CA GLY A 1148 15.43 32.39 21.54
C GLY A 1148 16.35 31.84 22.64
N GLY A 1149 16.48 30.52 22.82
CA GLY A 1149 17.27 29.93 23.92
C GLY A 1149 17.42 28.41 23.82
N PHE A 1150 17.69 27.73 24.94
CA PHE A 1150 17.80 26.27 24.98
C PHE A 1150 17.40 25.71 26.34
N THR A 1151 17.16 24.40 26.42
CA THR A 1151 16.93 23.72 27.70
C THR A 1151 17.81 22.48 27.85
N CYS A 1152 18.28 22.26 29.06
CA CYS A 1152 19.02 21.07 29.43
C CYS A 1152 18.03 19.99 29.86
N ARG A 1153 17.96 18.90 29.11
CA ARG A 1153 17.13 17.72 29.43
C ARG A 1153 17.98 16.51 29.80
N CYS A 1154 17.35 15.59 30.52
CA CYS A 1154 17.95 14.35 31.00
C CYS A 1154 17.47 13.16 30.14
N PRO A 1155 18.32 12.15 29.87
CA PRO A 1155 17.89 10.84 29.39
C PRO A 1155 16.94 10.19 30.39
N ASP A 1156 16.02 9.33 29.93
CA ASP A 1156 14.97 8.77 30.79
C ASP A 1156 15.54 7.94 31.95
N ALA A 1157 16.57 7.13 31.68
CA ALA A 1157 17.30 6.38 32.71
C ALA A 1157 18.03 7.27 33.75
N ALA A 1158 18.47 8.47 33.35
CA ALA A 1158 19.14 9.43 34.23
C ALA A 1158 18.15 10.31 35.02
N ALA A 1159 16.97 10.56 34.44
CA ALA A 1159 15.85 11.21 35.12
C ALA A 1159 15.25 10.28 36.20
N ALA A 1160 14.98 9.01 35.86
CA ALA A 1160 14.44 8.00 36.78
C ALA A 1160 15.36 7.71 37.99
N THR A 1161 16.67 7.95 37.86
CA THR A 1161 17.66 7.77 38.93
C THR A 1161 18.01 9.07 39.67
N GLY A 1162 17.48 10.23 39.25
CA GLY A 1162 17.72 11.53 39.88
C GLY A 1162 19.15 12.05 39.78
N GLN A 1163 19.96 11.51 38.87
CA GLN A 1163 21.39 11.85 38.72
C GLN A 1163 21.63 13.08 37.82
N CYS A 1164 20.58 13.60 37.21
CA CYS A 1164 20.63 14.72 36.26
C CYS A 1164 19.69 15.85 36.73
N VAL A 1165 20.05 17.10 36.41
CA VAL A 1165 19.31 18.32 36.80
C VAL A 1165 18.91 19.08 35.53
N GLU A 1166 17.62 19.09 35.22
CA GLU A 1166 17.09 19.87 34.11
C GLU A 1166 17.15 21.38 34.38
N ARG A 1167 17.29 22.18 33.32
CA ARG A 1167 17.32 23.65 33.38
C ARG A 1167 16.72 24.26 32.12
N ASN A 1168 15.95 25.33 32.26
CA ASN A 1168 15.57 26.20 31.16
C ASN A 1168 16.48 27.44 31.20
N LEU A 1169 17.08 27.84 30.08
CA LEU A 1169 18.10 28.90 30.00
C LEU A 1169 17.87 29.87 28.82
#